data_AF-A0A6P0S9S2-F1
#
_entry.id   AF-A0A6P0S9S2-F1
#
_cell.length_a   1.000
_cell.length_b   1.000
_cell.length_c   1.000
_cell.angle_alpha   90.00
_cell.angle_beta   90.00
_cell.angle_gamma   90.00
#
_symmetry.space_group_name_H-M   'P 1'
#
loop_
_entity.id
_entity.type
_entity.pdbx_description
1 polymer ?
#
loop_
_entity_poly.entity_id
_entity_poly.type
_entity_poly.pdbx_seq_one_letter_code
_entity_poly.pdbx_strand_id
1 'polypeptide(L)'
;MSKQQIRPHPQLLKFLCYFGFGLSLTLLKLYLDWTPAAALVPKTDNLILTENKAEGKMDVFLSFLANAPIGNSYPTIKTNNAFHLFEQGNTLYQTGQFTAALEAWQQAATAYANQGELLNQAMTLSNLALAHQELGQWDEANQAIEESLGLIETIPANTQEHLQAQAQALNTQGTLQLAQGQSETALTTWKEATKLYTQIPDEPGIIRSQINQALALRALGLYRRASNTLEQLEQTTLKTQPDDALKAAAYSNLGNLLRSVSRLDQAQKALQTSLKIARTLNSPEDISAALLGLGNTARSQGDKEQAIQYYQEAATQATSPNSQFKAYVNQLDLLLETKGLEEVTATVTQLQALVKQLPTTRPAIYDQIHFAQTLLEQYQAQRGIDAGTRGRGDTGTARWGDGEIGTFLSYVVKASSSKSEIISLKEIAQLLAHAQQQAQRLEDTVAESYALGYLGQVYQQAKQWQTAENLTRQALVQAHNAPEIAYRWQWQLGQLLKKRGQQQEAIIAYSGAYNSLKFLRKDLVAANPDIKFTFRDEVEPIYRELVDLLLQPQGSAEPGQKNLKQARQGSTEPSQKNLEQARQVMEALQVAELENFFQSACLDSTIQVDRVIEQKDATAAVLYPILLEDRLEVILKLPGNETLIHYPSTKLSRSKVESTLKSFRSNLQDSVSFFAKEEGKIIYDWLIKPAQSDLERYNIQTLIFVLDGPLRNIPMAALYDGKQYLVENYATTLLLGLNVRDPIPLRRASMNVLATSLTEPPSGIGDFAVLANANPELDKIGSIGVPTTFIRDQYFTKTALEEELERSSFDIVHLATHGQFGDNPEETYILAADGKIPLDEFSKLFRSQDSAKDRGIELLILSACRTATGNNRAVLGIAGTAIQAGARSAIASLWSLDDQSSIAFTEQFYQNLGQPEVSRAEALQQAQKAMLQDPQFQSPLFWAPYVLVGSWL
;
A
#
# COMPACT_ATOMS: atom_id res chain seq x y z
N MET A 1 -30.46 48.38 -67.97
CA MET A 1 -29.30 48.38 -67.06
C MET A 1 -29.24 47.00 -66.43
N SER A 2 -28.43 46.12 -67.00
CA SER A 2 -28.71 44.68 -67.04
C SER A 2 -27.51 43.81 -66.70
N LYS A 3 -27.79 42.83 -65.83
CA LYS A 3 -27.31 41.43 -65.85
C LYS A 3 -25.79 41.18 -65.92
N GLN A 4 -25.25 40.55 -64.88
CA GLN A 4 -24.68 39.16 -64.86
C GLN A 4 -23.88 38.95 -63.56
N GLN A 5 -24.32 38.04 -62.69
CA GLN A 5 -23.80 36.66 -62.52
C GLN A 5 -22.42 36.59 -61.84
N ILE A 6 -22.43 36.32 -60.53
CA ILE A 6 -21.31 35.70 -59.80
C ILE A 6 -21.91 34.50 -59.05
N ARG A 7 -21.41 33.30 -59.33
CA ARG A 7 -21.72 32.06 -58.58
C ARG A 7 -20.76 31.93 -57.39
N PRO A 8 -21.20 31.45 -56.21
CA PRO A 8 -20.30 30.81 -55.26
C PRO A 8 -20.40 29.27 -55.31
N HIS A 9 -19.26 28.69 -54.94
CA HIS A 9 -18.80 27.31 -55.05
C HIS A 9 -19.52 26.33 -54.09
N PRO A 10 -19.73 25.04 -54.46
CA PRO A 10 -20.44 24.07 -53.62
C PRO A 10 -19.50 23.43 -52.59
N GLN A 11 -19.09 24.17 -51.57
CA GLN A 11 -18.36 23.60 -50.43
C GLN A 11 -18.83 24.08 -49.05
N LEU A 12 -19.77 25.02 -48.95
CA LEU A 12 -20.28 25.47 -47.64
C LEU A 12 -21.48 24.68 -47.09
N LEU A 13 -22.14 23.84 -47.90
CA LEU A 13 -23.30 23.04 -47.45
C LEU A 13 -22.99 21.57 -47.12
N LYS A 14 -21.76 21.10 -47.33
CA LYS A 14 -21.32 19.74 -46.93
C LYS A 14 -20.62 19.70 -45.57
N PHE A 15 -20.38 20.85 -44.94
CA PHE A 15 -19.63 20.95 -43.69
C PHE A 15 -20.51 20.89 -42.42
N LEU A 16 -21.83 20.77 -42.55
CA LEU A 16 -22.79 20.83 -41.43
C LEU A 16 -23.66 19.57 -41.24
N CYS A 17 -23.29 18.43 -41.83
CA CYS A 17 -24.04 17.17 -41.67
C CYS A 17 -23.30 16.06 -40.91
N TYR A 18 -22.17 16.33 -40.26
CA TYR A 18 -21.41 15.30 -39.53
C TYR A 18 -21.10 15.59 -38.05
N PHE A 19 -21.59 16.70 -37.50
CA PHE A 19 -21.36 17.03 -36.09
C PHE A 19 -22.68 17.33 -35.38
N GLY A 20 -23.07 16.44 -34.47
CA GLY A 20 -24.12 16.68 -33.50
C GLY A 20 -23.72 17.80 -32.55
N PHE A 21 -24.10 19.03 -32.88
CA PHE A 21 -24.09 20.16 -31.95
C PHE A 21 -25.52 20.55 -31.62
N GLY A 22 -25.87 20.48 -30.34
CA GLY A 22 -27.05 21.14 -29.80
C GLY A 22 -26.89 22.65 -29.91
N LEU A 23 -27.53 23.25 -30.92
CA LEU A 23 -27.71 24.69 -31.00
C LEU A 23 -28.91 25.09 -30.15
N SER A 24 -28.69 25.94 -29.14
CA SER A 24 -29.77 26.51 -28.34
C SER A 24 -30.69 27.38 -29.20
N LEU A 25 -31.99 27.38 -28.88
CA LEU A 25 -33.04 28.19 -29.55
C LEU A 25 -32.74 29.70 -29.59
N THR A 26 -31.75 30.18 -28.82
CA THR A 26 -31.37 31.59 -28.72
C THR A 26 -30.52 32.07 -29.91
N LEU A 27 -29.73 31.18 -30.53
CA LEU A 27 -28.89 31.51 -31.69
C LEU A 27 -29.67 31.49 -33.02
N LEU A 28 -30.75 30.71 -33.11
CA LEU A 28 -31.67 30.74 -34.26
C LEU A 28 -32.47 32.05 -34.32
N LYS A 29 -32.72 32.68 -33.16
CA LYS A 29 -33.42 33.97 -33.05
C LYS A 29 -32.53 35.15 -33.49
N LEU A 30 -31.23 35.11 -33.19
CA LEU A 30 -30.24 36.11 -33.63
C LEU A 30 -29.91 36.01 -35.13
N TYR A 31 -30.02 34.82 -35.73
CA TYR A 31 -29.80 34.62 -37.18
C TYR A 31 -31.02 35.04 -38.03
N LEU A 32 -32.23 34.91 -37.48
CA LEU A 32 -33.48 35.31 -38.16
C LEU A 32 -33.74 36.83 -38.14
N ASP A 33 -33.08 37.57 -37.24
CA ASP A 33 -33.21 39.04 -37.11
C ASP A 33 -32.22 39.83 -38.00
N TRP A 34 -31.36 39.16 -38.79
CA TRP A 34 -30.27 39.82 -39.53
C TRP A 34 -30.17 39.48 -41.03
N THR A 35 -31.29 39.34 -41.75
CA THR A 35 -31.30 39.55 -43.23
C THR A 35 -32.65 40.05 -43.76
N PRO A 36 -32.68 41.07 -44.65
CA PRO A 36 -33.91 41.63 -45.21
C PRO A 36 -34.24 40.99 -46.57
N ALA A 37 -35.28 40.16 -46.63
CA ALA A 37 -35.99 39.85 -47.88
C ALA A 37 -37.37 39.27 -47.58
N ALA A 38 -38.30 40.16 -47.21
CA ALA A 38 -39.72 39.85 -47.23
C ALA A 38 -40.23 39.86 -48.68
N ALA A 39 -41.02 38.83 -49.04
CA ALA A 39 -42.34 38.97 -49.67
C ALA A 39 -42.70 37.70 -50.46
N LEU A 40 -43.69 36.93 -49.96
CA LEU A 40 -44.89 36.50 -50.70
C LEU A 40 -45.67 35.42 -49.89
N VAL A 41 -46.83 35.85 -49.34
CA VAL A 41 -48.10 35.07 -49.24
C VAL A 41 -48.26 34.13 -47.99
N PRO A 42 -49.46 34.01 -47.36
CA PRO A 42 -49.93 34.86 -46.25
C PRO A 42 -50.16 34.11 -44.92
N LYS A 43 -50.36 34.89 -43.86
CA LYS A 43 -50.77 34.47 -42.52
C LYS A 43 -52.08 33.68 -42.51
N THR A 44 -52.13 32.62 -41.69
CA THR A 44 -53.32 32.29 -40.91
C THR A 44 -52.91 31.96 -39.48
N ASP A 45 -53.22 32.92 -38.61
CA ASP A 45 -53.22 32.81 -37.16
C ASP A 45 -54.27 31.77 -36.72
N ASN A 46 -53.92 30.91 -35.74
CA ASN A 46 -54.78 30.49 -34.63
C ASN A 46 -54.09 29.37 -33.83
N LEU A 47 -53.20 29.77 -32.92
CA LEU A 47 -52.83 28.99 -31.74
C LEU A 47 -53.50 29.68 -30.55
N ILE A 48 -54.63 29.14 -30.09
CA ILE A 48 -55.20 29.50 -28.79
C ILE A 48 -54.90 28.34 -27.85
N LEU A 49 -53.87 28.53 -27.04
CA LEU A 49 -53.66 27.79 -25.81
C LEU A 49 -54.53 28.46 -24.74
N THR A 50 -55.48 27.73 -24.18
CA THR A 50 -56.03 28.05 -22.87
C THR A 50 -55.85 26.83 -21.97
N GLU A 51 -54.94 26.95 -21.02
CA GLU A 51 -54.90 26.09 -19.84
C GLU A 51 -56.24 26.16 -19.12
N ASN A 52 -56.81 25.01 -18.77
CA ASN A 52 -57.78 24.97 -17.69
C ASN A 52 -57.36 23.89 -16.68
N LYS A 53 -56.90 24.35 -15.53
CA LYS A 53 -56.58 23.55 -14.34
C LYS A 53 -57.89 23.12 -13.68
N ALA A 54 -58.37 21.92 -14.00
CA ALA A 54 -59.12 21.07 -13.08
C ALA A 54 -59.40 19.75 -13.80
N GLU A 55 -59.18 18.65 -13.08
CA GLU A 55 -59.60 17.29 -13.45
C GLU A 55 -58.82 16.63 -14.58
N GLY A 56 -57.69 16.02 -14.20
CA GLY A 56 -56.99 15.06 -15.04
C GLY A 56 -57.85 13.83 -15.32
N LYS A 57 -58.24 13.68 -16.59
CA LYS A 57 -58.50 12.43 -17.34
C LYS A 57 -59.01 12.81 -18.73
N MET A 58 -58.44 12.23 -19.79
CA MET A 58 -59.17 12.15 -21.05
C MET A 58 -58.87 10.82 -21.73
N ASP A 59 -59.82 9.90 -21.55
CA ASP A 59 -60.01 8.75 -22.40
C ASP A 59 -60.47 9.18 -23.80
N VAL A 60 -60.09 8.33 -24.75
CA VAL A 60 -60.29 8.41 -26.20
C VAL A 60 -61.77 8.31 -26.58
N PHE A 61 -62.19 9.05 -27.62
CA PHE A 61 -63.33 8.63 -28.45
C PHE A 61 -63.09 8.90 -29.94
N LEU A 62 -63.12 7.80 -30.71
CA LEU A 62 -63.17 7.75 -32.18
C LEU A 62 -64.63 7.67 -32.62
N SER A 63 -65.04 8.45 -33.63
CA SER A 63 -65.80 7.97 -34.80
C SER A 63 -66.27 9.13 -35.69
N PHE A 64 -65.96 9.07 -36.98
CA PHE A 64 -66.95 8.96 -38.05
C PHE A 64 -66.25 8.61 -39.39
N LEU A 65 -66.63 7.45 -39.95
CA LEU A 65 -66.35 7.04 -41.33
C LEU A 65 -67.58 7.36 -42.18
N ALA A 66 -67.39 7.83 -43.43
CA ALA A 66 -68.03 7.30 -44.65
C ALA A 66 -67.99 8.30 -45.83
N ASN A 67 -67.11 8.06 -46.81
CA ASN A 67 -67.49 7.75 -48.20
C ASN A 67 -66.24 7.57 -49.09
N ALA A 68 -66.16 6.40 -49.73
CA ALA A 68 -65.04 5.87 -50.52
C ALA A 68 -65.02 6.42 -51.99
N PRO A 69 -64.00 6.15 -52.84
CA PRO A 69 -63.61 4.79 -53.22
C PRO A 69 -62.12 4.45 -53.11
N ILE A 70 -61.93 3.17 -52.87
CA ILE A 70 -60.69 2.40 -52.88
C ILE A 70 -60.11 2.37 -54.30
N GLY A 71 -58.81 2.62 -54.43
CA GLY A 71 -58.06 2.41 -55.67
C GLY A 71 -56.58 2.72 -55.50
N ASN A 72 -55.77 1.66 -55.52
CA ASN A 72 -54.31 1.60 -55.48
C ASN A 72 -53.64 1.73 -54.10
N SER A 73 -53.25 0.55 -53.62
CA SER A 73 -52.12 0.30 -52.73
C SER A 73 -50.89 1.10 -53.14
N TYR A 74 -50.61 2.17 -52.42
CA TYR A 74 -49.23 2.62 -52.27
C TYR A 74 -48.63 1.79 -51.15
N PRO A 75 -47.46 1.14 -51.33
CA PRO A 75 -46.73 0.63 -50.19
C PRO A 75 -46.47 1.84 -49.28
N THR A 76 -47.01 1.80 -48.07
CA THR A 76 -46.57 2.67 -46.99
C THR A 76 -45.08 2.36 -46.80
N ILE A 77 -44.23 3.19 -47.39
CA ILE A 77 -42.81 3.22 -47.08
C ILE A 77 -42.73 3.54 -45.59
N LYS A 78 -42.52 2.51 -44.76
CA LYS A 78 -41.99 2.70 -43.41
C LYS A 78 -40.61 3.32 -43.61
N THR A 79 -40.51 4.63 -43.46
CA THR A 79 -39.23 5.33 -43.34
C THR A 79 -38.59 4.96 -41.99
N ASN A 80 -38.07 3.73 -41.88
CA ASN A 80 -37.11 3.34 -40.86
C ASN A 80 -35.74 3.82 -41.34
N ASN A 81 -35.37 5.06 -41.00
CA ASN A 81 -34.04 5.57 -41.31
C ASN A 81 -33.02 4.87 -40.38
N ALA A 82 -32.18 3.98 -40.92
CA ALA A 82 -31.19 3.20 -40.16
C ALA A 82 -30.28 4.08 -39.28
N PHE A 83 -29.92 5.26 -39.79
CA PHE A 83 -29.16 6.27 -39.05
C PHE A 83 -29.88 6.79 -37.80
N HIS A 84 -31.19 7.02 -37.89
CA HIS A 84 -31.96 7.47 -36.72
C HIS A 84 -31.98 6.42 -35.61
N LEU A 85 -32.13 5.13 -35.98
CA LEU A 85 -32.08 4.02 -35.02
C LEU A 85 -30.69 3.90 -34.38
N PHE A 86 -29.64 4.11 -35.17
CA PHE A 86 -28.26 4.12 -34.68
C PHE A 86 -28.02 5.24 -33.65
N GLU A 87 -28.41 6.47 -33.97
CA GLU A 87 -28.28 7.63 -33.07
C GLU A 87 -29.16 7.51 -31.82
N GLN A 88 -30.36 6.94 -31.97
CA GLN A 88 -31.21 6.61 -30.83
C GLN A 88 -30.52 5.60 -29.91
N GLY A 89 -29.90 4.55 -30.47
CA GLY A 89 -29.11 3.59 -29.70
C GLY A 89 -27.94 4.26 -28.97
N ASN A 90 -27.21 5.16 -29.62
CA ASN A 90 -26.12 5.94 -28.99
C ASN A 90 -26.62 6.74 -27.78
N THR A 91 -27.76 7.42 -27.92
CA THR A 91 -28.37 8.21 -26.85
C THR A 91 -28.85 7.32 -25.69
N LEU A 92 -29.48 6.19 -26.00
CA LEU A 92 -29.95 5.23 -25.00
C LEU A 92 -28.78 4.61 -24.23
N TYR A 93 -27.69 4.27 -24.92
CA TYR A 93 -26.48 3.73 -24.29
C TYR A 93 -25.83 4.77 -23.37
N GLN A 94 -25.67 6.02 -23.82
CA GLN A 94 -25.12 7.11 -23.01
C GLN A 94 -25.96 7.43 -21.77
N THR A 95 -27.27 7.14 -21.80
CA THR A 95 -28.18 7.33 -20.67
C THR A 95 -28.39 6.06 -19.83
N GLY A 96 -27.59 5.01 -20.06
CA GLY A 96 -27.61 3.76 -19.29
C GLY A 96 -28.76 2.81 -19.61
N GLN A 97 -29.56 3.09 -20.66
CA GLN A 97 -30.68 2.25 -21.08
C GLN A 97 -30.22 1.14 -22.04
N PHE A 98 -29.34 0.25 -21.56
CA PHE A 98 -28.61 -0.71 -22.39
C PHE A 98 -29.51 -1.68 -23.16
N THR A 99 -30.59 -2.19 -22.56
CA THR A 99 -31.53 -3.07 -23.26
C THR A 99 -32.22 -2.36 -24.43
N ALA A 100 -32.67 -1.12 -24.22
CA ALA A 100 -33.30 -0.34 -25.29
C ALA A 100 -32.28 0.08 -26.36
N ALA A 101 -31.03 0.37 -25.97
CA ALA A 101 -29.94 0.65 -26.89
C ALA A 101 -29.63 -0.57 -27.77
N LEU A 102 -29.58 -1.76 -27.18
CA LEU A 102 -29.40 -3.03 -27.88
C LEU A 102 -30.52 -3.25 -28.90
N GLU A 103 -31.79 -3.07 -28.51
CA GLU A 103 -32.93 -3.20 -29.45
C GLU A 103 -32.85 -2.21 -30.62
N ALA A 104 -32.50 -0.95 -30.34
CA ALA A 104 -32.36 0.09 -31.37
C ALA A 104 -31.20 -0.22 -32.33
N TRP A 105 -30.04 -0.62 -31.82
CA TRP A 105 -28.89 -0.99 -32.63
C TRP A 105 -29.11 -2.30 -33.40
N GLN A 106 -29.85 -3.27 -32.86
CA GLN A 106 -30.20 -4.49 -33.59
C GLN A 106 -31.06 -4.18 -34.83
N GLN A 107 -32.03 -3.27 -34.68
CA GLN A 107 -32.85 -2.80 -35.80
C GLN A 107 -32.02 -1.99 -36.80
N ALA A 108 -31.10 -1.14 -36.32
CA ALA A 108 -30.19 -0.38 -37.17
C ALA A 108 -29.24 -1.31 -37.98
N ALA A 109 -28.61 -2.29 -37.33
CA ALA A 109 -27.73 -3.26 -37.97
C ALA A 109 -28.46 -4.05 -39.07
N THR A 110 -29.69 -4.51 -38.77
CA THR A 110 -30.56 -5.19 -39.75
C THR A 110 -30.92 -4.27 -40.92
N ALA A 111 -31.20 -3.00 -40.65
CA ALA A 111 -31.52 -2.03 -41.69
C ALA A 111 -30.32 -1.72 -42.60
N TYR A 112 -29.12 -1.55 -42.03
CA TYR A 112 -27.90 -1.36 -42.80
C TYR A 112 -27.52 -2.59 -43.62
N ALA A 113 -27.69 -3.80 -43.08
CA ALA A 113 -27.50 -5.05 -43.81
C ALA A 113 -28.40 -5.12 -45.05
N ASN A 114 -29.69 -4.79 -44.89
CA ASN A 114 -30.65 -4.77 -46.01
C ASN A 114 -30.36 -3.68 -47.05
N GLN A 115 -29.68 -2.60 -46.65
CA GLN A 115 -29.27 -1.50 -47.53
C GLN A 115 -27.90 -1.76 -48.19
N GLY A 116 -27.17 -2.80 -47.78
CA GLY A 116 -25.81 -3.09 -48.26
C GLY A 116 -24.74 -2.15 -47.68
N GLU A 117 -25.04 -1.41 -46.61
CA GLU A 117 -24.11 -0.49 -45.96
C GLU A 117 -23.24 -1.22 -44.93
N LEU A 118 -22.30 -2.04 -45.43
CA LEU A 118 -21.54 -2.98 -44.61
C LEU A 118 -20.67 -2.31 -43.51
N LEU A 119 -20.08 -1.13 -43.77
CA LEU A 119 -19.29 -0.41 -42.75
C LEU A 119 -20.17 0.11 -41.61
N ASN A 120 -21.34 0.67 -41.93
CA ASN A 120 -22.30 1.16 -40.93
C ASN A 120 -22.90 -0.01 -40.13
N GLN A 121 -23.15 -1.15 -40.79
CA GLN A 121 -23.52 -2.39 -40.12
C GLN A 121 -22.40 -2.82 -39.14
N ALA A 122 -21.15 -2.84 -39.57
CA ALA A 122 -20.02 -3.25 -38.74
C ALA A 122 -19.85 -2.34 -37.51
N MET A 123 -19.91 -1.01 -37.67
CA MET A 123 -19.88 -0.06 -36.55
C MET A 123 -21.05 -0.27 -35.59
N THR A 124 -22.25 -0.57 -36.11
CA THR A 124 -23.42 -0.87 -35.28
C THR A 124 -23.23 -2.17 -34.49
N LEU A 125 -22.63 -3.19 -35.09
CA LEU A 125 -22.27 -4.44 -34.42
C LEU A 125 -21.21 -4.21 -33.32
N SER A 126 -20.24 -3.31 -33.53
CA SER A 126 -19.31 -2.91 -32.47
C SER A 126 -20.04 -2.26 -31.29
N ASN A 127 -21.08 -1.48 -31.54
CA ASN A 127 -21.90 -0.89 -30.47
C ASN A 127 -22.79 -1.93 -29.77
N LEU A 128 -23.35 -2.89 -30.52
CA LEU A 128 -24.08 -4.02 -29.94
C LEU A 128 -23.20 -4.83 -28.99
N ALA A 129 -21.94 -5.06 -29.36
CA ALA A 129 -20.98 -5.74 -28.49
C ALA A 129 -20.80 -5.01 -27.13
N LEU A 130 -20.76 -3.67 -27.13
CA LEU A 130 -20.73 -2.87 -25.90
C LEU A 130 -22.02 -3.00 -25.08
N ALA A 131 -23.20 -2.99 -25.72
CA ALA A 131 -24.46 -3.18 -25.02
C ALA A 131 -24.59 -4.58 -24.41
N HIS A 132 -24.21 -5.62 -25.15
CA HIS A 132 -24.15 -6.99 -24.66
C HIS A 132 -23.22 -7.11 -23.44
N GLN A 133 -22.04 -6.46 -23.48
CA GLN A 133 -21.14 -6.42 -22.34
C GLN A 133 -21.75 -5.72 -21.12
N GLU A 134 -22.44 -4.59 -21.29
CA GLU A 134 -23.13 -3.92 -20.17
C GLU A 134 -24.27 -4.76 -19.57
N LEU A 135 -24.83 -5.68 -20.36
CA LEU A 135 -25.85 -6.64 -19.92
C LEU A 135 -25.26 -7.96 -19.41
N GLY A 136 -23.93 -8.14 -19.45
CA GLY A 136 -23.23 -9.36 -19.05
C GLY A 136 -23.41 -10.55 -20.01
N GLN A 137 -23.82 -10.28 -21.25
CA GLN A 137 -24.03 -11.25 -22.35
C GLN A 137 -22.73 -11.43 -23.14
N TRP A 138 -21.76 -12.16 -22.57
CA TRP A 138 -20.40 -12.21 -23.11
C TRP A 138 -20.27 -12.98 -24.42
N ASP A 139 -21.00 -14.07 -24.57
CA ASP A 139 -20.97 -14.87 -25.80
C ASP A 139 -21.47 -14.01 -26.97
N GLU A 140 -22.58 -13.30 -26.76
CA GLU A 140 -23.15 -12.38 -27.74
C GLU A 140 -22.27 -11.15 -27.97
N ALA A 141 -21.62 -10.61 -26.94
CA ALA A 141 -20.68 -9.50 -27.09
C ALA A 141 -19.47 -9.88 -27.95
N ASN A 142 -18.89 -11.06 -27.69
CA ASN A 142 -17.75 -11.59 -28.45
C ASN A 142 -18.16 -11.92 -29.88
N GLN A 143 -19.33 -12.54 -30.07
CA GLN A 143 -19.87 -12.80 -31.40
C GLN A 143 -20.09 -11.50 -32.20
N ALA A 144 -20.71 -10.49 -31.59
CA ALA A 144 -20.99 -9.22 -32.26
C ALA A 144 -19.70 -8.49 -32.69
N ILE A 145 -18.64 -8.52 -31.86
CA ILE A 145 -17.36 -7.89 -32.24
C ILE A 145 -16.60 -8.70 -33.29
N GLU A 146 -16.67 -10.03 -33.24
CA GLU A 146 -16.10 -10.91 -34.27
C GLU A 146 -16.79 -10.72 -35.62
N GLU A 147 -18.13 -10.65 -35.64
CA GLU A 147 -18.92 -10.35 -36.84
C GLU A 147 -18.59 -8.96 -37.40
N SER A 148 -18.44 -7.95 -36.52
CA SER A 148 -18.03 -6.60 -36.91
C SER A 148 -16.67 -6.59 -37.61
N LEU A 149 -15.64 -7.18 -36.99
CA LEU A 149 -14.29 -7.27 -37.56
C LEU A 149 -14.27 -8.09 -38.86
N GLY A 150 -14.98 -9.23 -38.88
CA GLY A 150 -15.10 -10.07 -40.07
C GLY A 150 -15.74 -9.35 -41.25
N LEU A 151 -16.78 -8.53 -41.03
CA LEU A 151 -17.37 -7.70 -42.08
C LEU A 151 -16.37 -6.66 -42.61
N ILE A 152 -15.63 -6.00 -41.73
CA ILE A 152 -14.62 -4.99 -42.11
C ILE A 152 -13.53 -5.61 -42.98
N GLU A 153 -13.05 -6.82 -42.65
CA GLU A 153 -12.03 -7.54 -43.42
C GLU A 153 -12.45 -7.86 -44.86
N THR A 154 -13.75 -7.99 -45.13
CA THR A 154 -14.26 -8.22 -46.51
C THR A 154 -14.24 -6.96 -47.39
N ILE A 155 -14.02 -5.78 -46.80
CA ILE A 155 -14.09 -4.48 -47.47
C ILE A 155 -12.65 -3.98 -47.71
N PRO A 156 -12.29 -3.49 -48.91
CA PRO A 156 -10.95 -2.98 -49.16
C PRO A 156 -10.53 -1.84 -48.22
N ALA A 157 -9.34 -1.96 -47.62
CA ALA A 157 -8.78 -0.98 -46.67
C ALA A 157 -8.20 0.27 -47.34
N ASN A 158 -9.00 0.97 -48.14
CA ASN A 158 -8.56 2.13 -48.94
C ASN A 158 -9.37 3.41 -48.69
N THR A 159 -10.36 3.38 -47.80
CA THR A 159 -11.17 4.55 -47.44
C THR A 159 -10.95 4.97 -46.00
N GLN A 160 -11.16 6.26 -45.72
CA GLN A 160 -11.15 6.79 -44.35
C GLN A 160 -12.24 6.13 -43.48
N GLU A 161 -13.40 5.84 -44.08
CA GLU A 161 -14.52 5.16 -43.42
C GLU A 161 -14.16 3.72 -43.00
N HIS A 162 -13.39 2.99 -43.81
CA HIS A 162 -12.87 1.68 -43.43
C HIS A 162 -11.95 1.78 -42.21
N LEU A 163 -10.98 2.71 -42.25
CA LEU A 163 -10.04 2.92 -41.14
C LEU A 163 -10.76 3.33 -39.85
N GLN A 164 -11.82 4.13 -39.97
CA GLN A 164 -12.66 4.54 -38.83
C GLN A 164 -13.43 3.35 -38.24
N ALA A 165 -14.11 2.56 -39.08
CA ALA A 165 -14.83 1.37 -38.63
C ALA A 165 -13.89 0.36 -37.97
N GLN A 166 -12.70 0.13 -38.56
CA GLN A 166 -11.68 -0.74 -37.99
C GLN A 166 -11.15 -0.23 -36.65
N ALA A 167 -10.85 1.07 -36.54
CA ALA A 167 -10.39 1.68 -35.29
C ALA A 167 -11.45 1.60 -34.17
N GLN A 168 -12.73 1.79 -34.52
CA GLN A 168 -13.84 1.64 -33.57
C GLN A 168 -14.01 0.20 -33.11
N ALA A 169 -14.00 -0.76 -34.03
CA ALA A 169 -14.11 -2.18 -33.72
C ALA A 169 -12.95 -2.64 -32.81
N LEU A 170 -11.70 -2.30 -33.15
CA LEU A 170 -10.55 -2.60 -32.29
C LEU A 170 -10.65 -1.91 -30.93
N ASN A 171 -11.13 -0.66 -30.88
CA ASN A 171 -11.33 0.02 -29.60
C ASN A 171 -12.36 -0.70 -28.71
N THR A 172 -13.47 -1.18 -29.29
CA THR A 172 -14.46 -2.00 -28.57
C THR A 172 -13.88 -3.35 -28.16
N GLN A 173 -13.15 -4.04 -29.04
CA GLN A 173 -12.51 -5.32 -28.74
C GLN A 173 -11.56 -5.19 -27.54
N GLY A 174 -10.75 -4.13 -27.49
CA GLY A 174 -9.91 -3.83 -26.33
C GLY A 174 -10.70 -3.63 -25.04
N THR A 175 -11.88 -3.00 -25.10
CA THR A 175 -12.77 -2.83 -23.94
C THR A 175 -13.27 -4.16 -23.41
N LEU A 176 -13.71 -5.05 -24.30
CA LEU A 176 -14.15 -6.41 -23.92
C LEU A 176 -13.00 -7.21 -23.30
N GLN A 177 -11.83 -7.18 -23.95
CA GLN A 177 -10.61 -7.82 -23.47
C GLN A 177 -10.24 -7.35 -22.05
N LEU A 178 -10.23 -6.04 -21.79
CA LEU A 178 -9.94 -5.52 -20.45
C LEU A 178 -11.00 -5.96 -19.43
N ALA A 179 -12.28 -5.91 -19.80
CA ALA A 179 -13.38 -6.30 -18.91
C ALA A 179 -13.39 -7.80 -18.56
N GLN A 180 -12.77 -8.63 -19.41
CA GLN A 180 -12.50 -10.05 -19.20
C GLN A 180 -11.11 -10.31 -18.55
N GLY A 181 -10.35 -9.27 -18.22
CA GLY A 181 -9.04 -9.38 -17.54
C GLY A 181 -7.82 -9.51 -18.45
N GLN A 182 -7.99 -9.52 -19.77
CA GLN A 182 -6.92 -9.65 -20.77
C GLN A 182 -6.19 -8.31 -21.00
N SER A 183 -5.57 -7.77 -19.94
CA SER A 183 -5.06 -6.39 -19.91
C SER A 183 -3.91 -6.14 -20.90
N GLU A 184 -3.02 -7.11 -21.12
CA GLU A 184 -1.91 -7.00 -22.07
C GLU A 184 -2.41 -7.02 -23.53
N THR A 185 -3.34 -7.93 -23.84
CA THR A 185 -4.01 -7.98 -25.14
C THR A 185 -4.75 -6.67 -25.41
N ALA A 186 -5.55 -6.21 -24.46
CA ALA A 186 -6.28 -4.95 -24.55
C ALA A 186 -5.37 -3.75 -24.82
N LEU A 187 -4.23 -3.66 -24.12
CA LEU A 187 -3.22 -2.62 -24.35
C LEU A 187 -2.69 -2.64 -25.79
N THR A 188 -2.44 -3.83 -26.33
CA THR A 188 -1.94 -4.01 -27.70
C THR A 188 -3.01 -3.59 -28.71
N THR A 189 -4.23 -4.10 -28.56
CA THR A 189 -5.39 -3.77 -29.40
C THR A 189 -5.66 -2.25 -29.42
N TRP A 190 -5.60 -1.59 -28.27
CA TRP A 190 -5.79 -0.13 -28.21
C TRP A 190 -4.66 0.68 -28.82
N LYS A 191 -3.40 0.19 -28.78
CA LYS A 191 -2.30 0.83 -29.51
C LYS A 191 -2.53 0.80 -31.02
N GLU A 192 -3.04 -0.31 -31.53
CA GLU A 192 -3.41 -0.45 -32.95
C GLU A 192 -4.57 0.50 -33.30
N ALA A 193 -5.62 0.54 -32.48
CA ALA A 193 -6.72 1.49 -32.67
C ALA A 193 -6.22 2.95 -32.68
N THR A 194 -5.35 3.36 -31.75
CA THR A 194 -4.76 4.71 -31.74
C THR A 194 -3.96 5.00 -33.01
N LYS A 195 -3.21 4.02 -33.52
CA LYS A 195 -2.45 4.17 -34.78
C LYS A 195 -3.38 4.41 -35.96
N LEU A 196 -4.55 3.77 -36.01
CA LEU A 196 -5.55 4.00 -37.04
C LEU A 196 -6.23 5.37 -36.89
N TYR A 197 -6.66 5.74 -35.68
CA TYR A 197 -7.23 7.07 -35.42
C TYR A 197 -6.27 8.22 -35.76
N THR A 198 -4.97 8.02 -35.55
CA THR A 198 -3.92 8.99 -35.93
C THR A 198 -3.81 9.16 -37.46
N GLN A 199 -4.07 8.11 -38.24
CA GLN A 199 -4.04 8.18 -39.71
C GLN A 199 -5.24 8.93 -40.29
N ILE A 200 -6.37 8.95 -39.58
CA ILE A 200 -7.61 9.63 -39.98
C ILE A 200 -7.90 10.91 -39.17
N PRO A 201 -6.84 11.58 -38.70
CA PRO A 201 -6.80 12.52 -37.56
C PRO A 201 -8.09 12.64 -36.71
N ASP A 202 -8.55 11.53 -36.14
CA ASP A 202 -9.72 11.49 -35.25
C ASP A 202 -9.27 11.74 -33.81
N GLU A 203 -9.25 13.01 -33.40
CA GLU A 203 -8.86 13.43 -32.05
C GLU A 203 -9.66 12.72 -30.94
N PRO A 204 -11.02 12.69 -30.97
CA PRO A 204 -11.81 11.91 -30.00
C PRO A 204 -11.40 10.44 -29.90
N GLY A 205 -11.12 9.78 -31.02
CA GLY A 205 -10.65 8.40 -31.07
C GLY A 205 -9.27 8.22 -30.43
N ILE A 206 -8.34 9.15 -30.68
CA ILE A 206 -7.01 9.18 -30.05
C ILE A 206 -7.13 9.32 -28.53
N ILE A 207 -7.91 10.29 -28.05
CA ILE A 207 -8.11 10.55 -26.62
C ILE A 207 -8.69 9.30 -25.94
N ARG A 208 -9.76 8.72 -26.48
CA ARG A 208 -10.43 7.55 -25.90
C ARG A 208 -9.49 6.35 -25.82
N SER A 209 -8.80 6.05 -26.91
CA SER A 209 -7.88 4.91 -26.97
C SER A 209 -6.67 5.10 -26.03
N GLN A 210 -6.15 6.33 -25.86
CA GLN A 210 -5.07 6.60 -24.90
C GLN A 210 -5.52 6.52 -23.43
N ILE A 211 -6.75 6.94 -23.11
CA ILE A 211 -7.35 6.72 -21.78
C ILE A 211 -7.42 5.22 -21.49
N ASN A 212 -7.90 4.44 -22.46
CA ASN A 212 -8.01 3.00 -22.33
C ASN A 212 -6.64 2.30 -22.17
N GLN A 213 -5.62 2.74 -22.92
CA GLN A 213 -4.25 2.27 -22.72
C GLN A 213 -3.76 2.55 -21.29
N ALA A 214 -4.04 3.73 -20.74
CA ALA A 214 -3.68 4.06 -19.35
C ALA A 214 -4.41 3.16 -18.34
N LEU A 215 -5.67 2.81 -18.59
CA LEU A 215 -6.42 1.85 -17.77
C LEU A 215 -5.84 0.43 -17.83
N ALA A 216 -5.45 -0.06 -19.01
CA ALA A 216 -4.75 -1.34 -19.13
C ALA A 216 -3.39 -1.33 -18.44
N LEU A 217 -2.60 -0.27 -18.59
CA LEU A 217 -1.32 -0.11 -17.89
C LEU A 217 -1.51 -0.13 -16.37
N ARG A 218 -2.58 0.51 -15.86
CA ARG A 218 -2.95 0.43 -14.44
C ARG A 218 -3.29 -0.99 -14.01
N ALA A 219 -4.09 -1.72 -14.80
CA ALA A 219 -4.44 -3.11 -14.52
C ALA A 219 -3.22 -4.05 -14.52
N LEU A 220 -2.17 -3.71 -15.29
CA LEU A 220 -0.87 -4.39 -15.29
C LEU A 220 0.07 -3.93 -14.15
N GLY A 221 -0.36 -3.04 -13.25
CA GLY A 221 0.46 -2.48 -12.17
C GLY A 221 1.51 -1.45 -12.60
N LEU A 222 1.45 -0.97 -13.86
CA LEU A 222 2.40 -0.01 -14.43
C LEU A 222 1.97 1.45 -14.17
N TYR A 223 1.72 1.79 -12.90
CA TYR A 223 1.11 3.07 -12.47
C TYR A 223 1.83 4.31 -13.00
N ARG A 224 3.18 4.35 -12.94
CA ARG A 224 3.97 5.47 -13.47
C ARG A 224 3.83 5.65 -14.98
N ARG A 225 3.76 4.55 -15.73
CA ARG A 225 3.56 4.62 -17.19
C ARG A 225 2.14 5.08 -17.50
N ALA A 226 1.15 4.58 -16.77
CA ALA A 226 -0.23 4.99 -16.90
C ALA A 226 -0.40 6.50 -16.64
N SER A 227 0.16 7.02 -15.54
CA SER A 227 0.09 8.45 -15.22
C SER A 227 0.77 9.31 -16.29
N ASN A 228 1.97 8.92 -16.72
CA ASN A 228 2.71 9.64 -17.76
C ASN A 228 1.91 9.72 -19.08
N THR A 229 1.21 8.65 -19.48
CA THR A 229 0.36 8.64 -20.67
C THR A 229 -0.73 9.71 -20.59
N LEU A 230 -1.43 9.84 -19.45
CA LEU A 230 -2.49 10.84 -19.30
C LEU A 230 -1.96 12.26 -19.06
N GLU A 231 -0.83 12.43 -18.39
CA GLU A 231 -0.18 13.73 -18.26
C GLU A 231 0.28 14.24 -19.62
N GLN A 232 0.86 13.39 -20.47
CA GLN A 232 1.22 13.76 -21.83
C GLN A 232 0.00 14.15 -22.65
N LEU A 233 -1.08 13.34 -22.61
CA LEU A 233 -2.34 13.62 -23.28
C LEU A 233 -2.94 14.97 -22.83
N GLU A 234 -2.83 15.30 -21.54
CA GLU A 234 -3.23 16.61 -21.01
C GLU A 234 -2.45 17.75 -21.67
N GLN A 235 -1.13 17.63 -21.74
CA GLN A 235 -0.27 18.68 -22.29
C GLN A 235 -0.45 18.88 -23.80
N THR A 236 -0.70 17.81 -24.55
CA THR A 236 -0.74 17.87 -26.02
C THR A 236 -2.12 18.19 -26.57
N THR A 237 -3.19 17.68 -25.94
CA THR A 237 -4.51 17.62 -26.57
C THR A 237 -5.62 18.20 -25.68
N LEU A 238 -5.72 17.79 -24.40
CA LEU A 238 -6.87 18.15 -23.57
C LEU A 238 -6.95 19.66 -23.27
N LYS A 239 -5.81 20.35 -23.19
CA LYS A 239 -5.78 21.80 -22.95
C LYS A 239 -6.46 22.62 -24.04
N THR A 240 -6.43 22.15 -25.28
CA THR A 240 -7.00 22.84 -26.45
C THR A 240 -8.37 22.29 -26.85
N GLN A 241 -8.74 21.09 -26.37
CA GLN A 241 -10.03 20.49 -26.64
C GLN A 241 -11.18 21.24 -25.92
N PRO A 242 -12.34 21.43 -26.57
CA PRO A 242 -13.53 21.93 -25.89
C PRO A 242 -13.94 21.04 -24.71
N ASP A 243 -14.67 21.62 -23.77
CA ASP A 243 -15.20 20.88 -22.63
C ASP A 243 -16.30 19.92 -23.10
N ASP A 244 -16.00 18.62 -23.06
CA ASP A 244 -16.88 17.51 -23.41
C ASP A 244 -16.72 16.33 -22.43
N ALA A 245 -17.52 15.28 -22.61
CA ALA A 245 -17.51 14.11 -21.74
C ALA A 245 -16.17 13.35 -21.78
N LEU A 246 -15.47 13.33 -22.93
CA LEU A 246 -14.17 12.67 -23.06
C LEU A 246 -13.10 13.41 -22.24
N LYS A 247 -13.10 14.74 -22.29
CA LYS A 247 -12.19 15.57 -21.49
C LYS A 247 -12.47 15.41 -20.00
N ALA A 248 -13.75 15.37 -19.59
CA ALA A 248 -14.14 15.08 -18.21
C ALA A 248 -13.61 13.70 -17.75
N ALA A 249 -13.84 12.66 -18.56
CA ALA A 249 -13.36 11.30 -18.28
C ALA A 249 -11.83 11.21 -18.22
N ALA A 250 -11.11 11.91 -19.11
CA ALA A 250 -9.65 11.96 -19.11
C ALA A 250 -9.10 12.53 -17.80
N TYR A 251 -9.65 13.66 -17.35
CA TYR A 251 -9.27 14.28 -16.08
C TYR A 251 -9.63 13.43 -14.86
N SER A 252 -10.76 12.72 -14.89
CA SER A 252 -11.13 11.79 -13.82
C SER A 252 -10.13 10.64 -13.71
N ASN A 253 -9.77 10.03 -14.84
CA ASN A 253 -8.78 8.96 -14.88
C ASN A 253 -7.38 9.43 -14.50
N LEU A 254 -6.97 10.63 -14.95
CA LEU A 254 -5.70 11.24 -14.55
C LEU A 254 -5.63 11.45 -13.05
N GLY A 255 -6.69 12.01 -12.44
CA GLY A 255 -6.71 12.21 -10.99
C GLY A 255 -6.67 10.90 -10.21
N ASN A 256 -7.40 9.87 -10.66
CA ASN A 256 -7.32 8.54 -10.06
C ASN A 256 -5.91 7.92 -10.15
N LEU A 257 -5.21 8.11 -11.27
CA LEU A 257 -3.83 7.63 -11.44
C LEU A 257 -2.82 8.43 -10.61
N LEU A 258 -2.95 9.75 -10.55
CA LEU A 258 -2.13 10.60 -9.69
C LEU A 258 -2.28 10.23 -8.21
N ARG A 259 -3.49 9.86 -7.77
CA ARG A 259 -3.72 9.32 -6.42
C ARG A 259 -2.94 8.03 -6.19
N SER A 260 -2.94 7.10 -7.15
CA SER A 260 -2.21 5.82 -7.07
C SER A 260 -0.67 5.93 -7.16
N VAL A 261 -0.14 7.15 -7.28
CA VAL A 261 1.29 7.44 -7.17
C VAL A 261 1.55 8.53 -6.11
N SER A 262 0.62 8.67 -5.16
CA SER A 262 0.68 9.58 -4.01
C SER A 262 0.85 11.08 -4.34
N ARG A 263 0.47 11.52 -5.55
CA ARG A 263 0.42 12.95 -5.97
C ARG A 263 -0.95 13.55 -5.66
N LEU A 264 -1.34 13.58 -4.37
CA LEU A 264 -2.71 13.83 -3.91
C LEU A 264 -3.27 15.22 -4.30
N ASP A 265 -2.48 16.29 -4.19
CA ASP A 265 -2.93 17.65 -4.55
C ASP A 265 -3.25 17.77 -6.04
N GLN A 266 -2.44 17.11 -6.88
CA GLN A 266 -2.64 17.11 -8.32
C GLN A 266 -3.82 16.23 -8.71
N ALA A 267 -4.00 15.10 -8.02
CA ALA A 267 -5.17 14.25 -8.16
C ALA A 267 -6.46 15.03 -7.89
N GLN A 268 -6.51 15.75 -6.77
CA GLN A 268 -7.65 16.58 -6.38
C GLN A 268 -7.95 17.64 -7.45
N LYS A 269 -6.92 18.35 -7.95
CA LYS A 269 -7.09 19.38 -8.99
C LYS A 269 -7.63 18.81 -10.32
N ALA A 270 -7.11 17.67 -10.76
CA ALA A 270 -7.58 16.99 -11.96
C ALA A 270 -9.06 16.57 -11.81
N LEU A 271 -9.42 15.97 -10.66
CA LEU A 271 -10.78 15.54 -10.38
C LEU A 271 -11.78 16.72 -10.23
N GLN A 272 -11.36 17.84 -9.63
CA GLN A 272 -12.17 19.05 -9.59
C GLN A 272 -12.43 19.62 -10.99
N THR A 273 -11.43 19.54 -11.88
CA THR A 273 -11.59 19.92 -13.29
C THR A 273 -12.60 19.03 -13.98
N SER A 274 -12.49 17.71 -13.80
CA SER A 274 -13.48 16.73 -14.29
C SER A 274 -14.90 17.04 -13.79
N LEU A 275 -15.07 17.25 -12.49
CA LEU A 275 -16.36 17.56 -11.87
C LEU A 275 -16.98 18.86 -12.42
N LYS A 276 -16.16 19.89 -12.64
CA LYS A 276 -16.63 21.16 -13.21
C LYS A 276 -17.16 20.97 -14.63
N ILE A 277 -16.43 20.23 -15.47
CA ILE A 277 -16.85 19.92 -16.85
C ILE A 277 -18.15 19.10 -16.80
N ALA A 278 -18.18 18.02 -16.02
CA ALA A 278 -19.34 17.14 -15.88
C ALA A 278 -20.62 17.87 -15.44
N ARG A 279 -20.50 18.81 -14.47
CA ARG A 279 -21.61 19.68 -14.05
C ARG A 279 -22.08 20.61 -15.16
N THR A 280 -21.16 21.16 -15.95
CA THR A 280 -21.49 22.05 -17.08
C THR A 280 -22.26 21.29 -18.17
N LEU A 281 -21.90 20.03 -18.39
CA LEU A 281 -22.55 19.15 -19.35
C LEU A 281 -23.86 18.54 -18.84
N ASN A 282 -24.18 18.71 -17.55
CA ASN A 282 -25.28 18.02 -16.87
C ASN A 282 -25.23 16.49 -17.06
N SER A 283 -24.04 15.90 -16.90
CA SER A 283 -23.82 14.45 -17.01
C SER A 283 -23.75 13.82 -15.60
N PRO A 284 -24.84 13.20 -15.08
CA PRO A 284 -24.86 12.69 -13.71
C PRO A 284 -23.84 11.56 -13.47
N GLU A 285 -23.61 10.72 -14.48
CA GLU A 285 -22.64 9.62 -14.38
C GLU A 285 -21.20 10.15 -14.29
N ASP A 286 -20.82 11.16 -15.08
CA ASP A 286 -19.49 11.78 -15.00
C ASP A 286 -19.31 12.57 -13.68
N ILE A 287 -20.39 13.20 -13.19
CA ILE A 287 -20.40 13.84 -11.87
C ILE A 287 -20.12 12.79 -10.79
N SER A 288 -20.83 11.65 -10.83
CA SER A 288 -20.63 10.54 -9.89
C SER A 288 -19.18 10.04 -9.92
N ALA A 289 -18.62 9.79 -11.10
CA ALA A 289 -17.25 9.30 -11.24
C ALA A 289 -16.21 10.28 -10.68
N ALA A 290 -16.37 11.58 -10.95
CA ALA A 290 -15.47 12.60 -10.43
C ALA A 290 -15.57 12.74 -8.90
N LEU A 291 -16.79 12.71 -8.35
CA LEU A 291 -17.03 12.72 -6.91
C LEU A 291 -16.47 11.48 -6.22
N LEU A 292 -16.63 10.29 -6.80
CA LEU A 292 -16.04 9.05 -6.29
C LEU A 292 -14.51 9.17 -6.21
N GLY A 293 -13.88 9.70 -7.26
CA GLY A 293 -12.45 9.96 -7.26
C GLY A 293 -12.02 10.99 -6.22
N LEU A 294 -12.81 12.05 -6.00
CA LEU A 294 -12.57 13.05 -4.94
C LEU A 294 -12.71 12.44 -3.55
N GLY A 295 -13.73 11.60 -3.32
CA GLY A 295 -13.91 10.88 -2.06
C GLY A 295 -12.73 9.97 -1.75
N ASN A 296 -12.26 9.21 -2.75
CA ASN A 296 -11.08 8.37 -2.61
C ASN A 296 -9.82 9.21 -2.31
N THR A 297 -9.68 10.37 -2.95
CA THR A 297 -8.54 11.29 -2.74
C THR A 297 -8.58 11.92 -1.35
N ALA A 298 -9.74 12.39 -0.90
CA ALA A 298 -9.94 12.91 0.45
C ALA A 298 -9.65 11.84 1.52
N ARG A 299 -10.09 10.59 1.29
CA ARG A 299 -9.76 9.46 2.16
C ARG A 299 -8.25 9.20 2.23
N SER A 300 -7.52 9.30 1.11
CA SER A 300 -6.04 9.21 1.08
C SER A 300 -5.36 10.40 1.78
N GLN A 301 -5.97 11.58 1.77
CA GLN A 301 -5.51 12.78 2.50
C GLN A 301 -5.82 12.73 4.00
N GLY A 302 -6.61 11.76 4.46
CA GLY A 302 -7.06 11.63 5.86
C GLY A 302 -8.36 12.38 6.20
N ASP A 303 -8.96 13.10 5.23
CA ASP A 303 -10.22 13.81 5.40
C ASP A 303 -11.42 12.87 5.19
N LYS A 304 -11.72 12.11 6.24
CA LYS A 304 -12.74 11.07 6.22
C LYS A 304 -14.16 11.62 6.09
N GLU A 305 -14.47 12.73 6.75
CA GLU A 305 -15.81 13.31 6.74
C GLU A 305 -16.17 13.84 5.36
N GLN A 306 -15.23 14.54 4.71
CA GLN A 306 -15.41 15.00 3.34
C GLN A 306 -15.50 13.84 2.35
N ALA A 307 -14.72 12.76 2.56
CA ALA A 307 -14.82 11.56 1.74
C ALA A 307 -16.21 10.91 1.80
N ILE A 308 -16.80 10.78 2.99
CA ILE A 308 -18.17 10.25 3.16
C ILE A 308 -19.18 11.10 2.37
N GLN A 309 -19.07 12.43 2.44
CA GLN A 309 -19.96 13.33 1.69
C GLN A 309 -19.83 13.13 0.18
N TYR A 310 -18.59 13.06 -0.33
CA TYR A 310 -18.37 12.81 -1.75
C TYR A 310 -18.93 11.47 -2.20
N TYR A 311 -18.80 10.40 -1.40
CA TYR A 311 -19.39 9.11 -1.75
C TYR A 311 -20.92 9.14 -1.74
N GLN A 312 -21.54 9.83 -0.78
CA GLN A 312 -22.99 10.03 -0.75
C GLN A 312 -23.47 10.76 -2.00
N GLU A 313 -22.83 11.89 -2.34
CA GLU A 313 -23.16 12.64 -3.54
C GLU A 313 -22.93 11.79 -4.80
N ALA A 314 -21.83 11.05 -4.88
CA ALA A 314 -21.56 10.15 -5.99
C ALA A 314 -22.67 9.10 -6.18
N ALA A 315 -23.13 8.47 -5.08
CA ALA A 315 -24.20 7.49 -5.12
C ALA A 315 -25.54 8.11 -5.59
N THR A 316 -25.84 9.35 -5.19
CA THR A 316 -27.08 10.04 -5.63
C THR A 316 -27.07 10.44 -7.10
N GLN A 317 -25.89 10.72 -7.66
CA GLN A 317 -25.73 11.15 -9.06
C GLN A 317 -25.61 9.96 -10.01
N ALA A 318 -25.17 8.80 -9.52
CA ALA A 318 -25.00 7.60 -10.33
C ALA A 318 -26.34 7.12 -10.93
N THR A 319 -26.33 6.90 -12.24
CA THR A 319 -27.48 6.40 -13.00
C THR A 319 -27.44 4.89 -13.18
N SER A 320 -26.24 4.28 -13.11
CA SER A 320 -26.05 2.84 -13.21
C SER A 320 -25.98 2.15 -11.84
N PRO A 321 -26.52 0.92 -11.67
CA PRO A 321 -26.38 0.15 -10.44
C PRO A 321 -24.92 -0.10 -10.04
N ASN A 322 -24.02 -0.25 -11.01
CA ASN A 322 -22.59 -0.46 -10.79
C ASN A 322 -21.92 0.76 -10.12
N SER A 323 -22.16 1.96 -10.64
CA SER A 323 -21.59 3.19 -10.06
C SER A 323 -22.18 3.49 -8.69
N GLN A 324 -23.49 3.24 -8.49
CA GLN A 324 -24.11 3.33 -7.17
C GLN A 324 -23.46 2.35 -6.19
N PHE A 325 -23.27 1.10 -6.60
CA PHE A 325 -22.65 0.07 -5.76
C PHE A 325 -21.23 0.48 -5.33
N LYS A 326 -20.39 0.93 -6.26
CA LYS A 326 -19.02 1.39 -5.95
C LYS A 326 -18.99 2.54 -4.95
N ALA A 327 -19.86 3.53 -5.13
CA ALA A 327 -19.95 4.64 -4.20
C ALA A 327 -20.37 4.18 -2.79
N TYR A 328 -21.39 3.32 -2.69
CA TYR A 328 -21.85 2.79 -1.40
C TYR A 328 -20.84 1.86 -0.74
N VAL A 329 -20.10 1.04 -1.50
CA VAL A 329 -19.03 0.19 -0.94
C VAL A 329 -17.91 1.04 -0.36
N ASN A 330 -17.44 2.05 -1.09
CA ASN A 330 -16.38 2.95 -0.58
C ASN A 330 -16.84 3.75 0.64
N GLN A 331 -18.13 4.09 0.70
CA GLN A 331 -18.75 4.72 1.86
C GLN A 331 -18.86 3.77 3.06
N LEU A 332 -19.27 2.51 2.84
CA LEU A 332 -19.47 1.51 3.89
C LEU A 332 -18.20 1.32 4.72
N ASP A 333 -17.07 1.12 4.05
CA ASP A 333 -15.77 0.92 4.71
C ASP A 333 -15.45 2.06 5.70
N LEU A 334 -15.78 3.30 5.31
CA LEU A 334 -15.47 4.49 6.09
C LEU A 334 -16.50 4.77 7.20
N LEU A 335 -17.77 4.48 6.96
CA LEU A 335 -18.82 4.57 7.98
C LEU A 335 -18.61 3.55 9.10
N LEU A 336 -18.18 2.34 8.77
CA LEU A 336 -17.82 1.32 9.75
C LEU A 336 -16.68 1.78 10.66
N GLU A 337 -15.70 2.50 10.10
CA GLU A 337 -14.58 3.05 10.85
C GLU A 337 -14.97 4.26 11.73
N THR A 338 -15.91 5.10 11.29
CA THR A 338 -16.18 6.41 11.91
C THR A 338 -17.45 6.49 12.75
N LYS A 339 -18.49 5.72 12.42
CA LYS A 339 -19.85 5.89 12.97
C LYS A 339 -20.48 4.64 13.56
N GLY A 340 -19.86 3.47 13.35
CA GLY A 340 -20.32 2.20 13.92
C GLY A 340 -21.49 1.56 13.17
N LEU A 341 -22.01 0.45 13.73
CA LEU A 341 -22.83 -0.52 12.99
C LEU A 341 -24.27 -0.07 12.72
N GLU A 342 -24.88 0.71 13.62
CA GLU A 342 -26.28 1.12 13.49
C GLU A 342 -26.49 2.03 12.27
N GLU A 343 -25.52 2.90 11.97
CA GLU A 343 -25.58 3.84 10.84
C GLU A 343 -25.35 3.18 9.46
N VAL A 344 -24.81 1.96 9.41
CA VAL A 344 -24.50 1.28 8.12
C VAL A 344 -25.58 0.30 7.66
N THR A 345 -26.57 -0.01 8.51
CA THR A 345 -27.61 -1.02 8.19
C THR A 345 -28.35 -0.69 6.90
N ALA A 346 -28.68 0.60 6.68
CA ALA A 346 -29.32 1.06 5.46
C ALA A 346 -28.42 0.87 4.23
N THR A 347 -27.13 1.23 4.33
CA THR A 347 -26.14 1.07 3.26
C THR A 347 -25.92 -0.40 2.92
N VAL A 348 -25.81 -1.30 3.92
CA VAL A 348 -25.67 -2.75 3.70
C VAL A 348 -26.90 -3.31 2.99
N THR A 349 -28.11 -2.93 3.41
CA THR A 349 -29.37 -3.36 2.78
C THR A 349 -29.44 -2.92 1.31
N GLN A 350 -29.04 -1.67 1.04
CA GLN A 350 -28.99 -1.13 -0.31
C GLN A 350 -27.98 -1.87 -1.20
N LEU A 351 -26.78 -2.14 -0.67
CA LEU A 351 -25.75 -2.91 -1.37
C LEU A 351 -26.22 -4.32 -1.70
N GLN A 352 -26.85 -5.03 -0.77
CA GLN A 352 -27.41 -6.37 -1.00
C GLN A 352 -28.48 -6.38 -2.12
N ALA A 353 -29.29 -5.32 -2.23
CA ALA A 353 -30.24 -5.18 -3.32
C ALA A 353 -29.56 -4.90 -4.67
N LEU A 354 -28.50 -4.08 -4.67
CA LEU A 354 -27.74 -3.71 -5.86
C LEU A 354 -26.91 -4.87 -6.43
N VAL A 355 -26.37 -5.77 -5.60
CA VAL A 355 -25.57 -6.94 -6.08
C VAL A 355 -26.32 -7.73 -7.15
N LYS A 356 -27.63 -7.93 -6.98
CA LYS A 356 -28.46 -8.70 -7.93
C LYS A 356 -28.63 -8.04 -9.30
N GLN A 357 -28.28 -6.76 -9.40
CA GLN A 357 -28.40 -5.95 -10.61
C GLN A 357 -27.05 -5.68 -11.26
N LEU A 358 -25.94 -6.17 -10.69
CA LEU A 358 -24.62 -5.96 -11.24
C LEU A 358 -24.39 -6.82 -12.48
N PRO A 359 -23.80 -6.26 -13.56
CA PRO A 359 -23.38 -7.06 -14.70
C PRO A 359 -22.25 -8.01 -14.30
N THR A 360 -22.18 -9.17 -14.96
CA THR A 360 -21.12 -10.15 -14.70
C THR A 360 -19.83 -9.66 -15.36
N THR A 361 -19.10 -8.74 -14.76
CA THR A 361 -17.80 -8.24 -15.27
C THR A 361 -16.71 -8.53 -14.26
N ARG A 362 -15.45 -8.59 -14.71
CA ARG A 362 -14.33 -8.78 -13.78
C ARG A 362 -14.36 -7.76 -12.63
N PRO A 363 -14.45 -6.43 -12.85
CA PRO A 363 -14.51 -5.45 -11.76
C PRO A 363 -15.70 -5.65 -10.81
N ALA A 364 -16.89 -5.94 -11.33
CA ALA A 364 -18.07 -6.13 -10.50
C ALA A 364 -17.95 -7.36 -9.58
N ILE A 365 -17.30 -8.43 -10.04
CA ILE A 365 -17.03 -9.61 -9.21
C ILE A 365 -16.08 -9.24 -8.06
N TYR A 366 -15.01 -8.49 -8.34
CA TYR A 366 -14.11 -8.01 -7.28
C TYR A 366 -14.83 -7.08 -6.29
N ASP A 367 -15.68 -6.17 -6.77
CA ASP A 367 -16.45 -5.28 -5.90
C ASP A 367 -17.42 -6.09 -4.99
N GLN A 368 -18.03 -7.17 -5.51
CA GLN A 368 -18.86 -8.09 -4.71
C GLN A 368 -18.05 -8.85 -3.66
N ILE A 369 -16.88 -9.37 -4.05
CA ILE A 369 -15.96 -10.07 -3.15
C ILE A 369 -15.50 -9.13 -2.04
N HIS A 370 -15.11 -7.90 -2.37
CA HIS A 370 -14.71 -6.87 -1.42
C HIS A 370 -15.85 -6.55 -0.45
N PHE A 371 -17.07 -6.34 -0.96
CA PHE A 371 -18.23 -6.13 -0.11
C PHE A 371 -18.46 -7.31 0.86
N ALA A 372 -18.38 -8.56 0.37
CA ALA A 372 -18.53 -9.74 1.22
C ALA A 372 -17.40 -9.88 2.26
N GLN A 373 -16.17 -9.52 1.90
CA GLN A 373 -15.04 -9.42 2.81
C GLN A 373 -15.31 -8.39 3.91
N THR A 374 -15.70 -7.16 3.56
CA THR A 374 -16.02 -6.11 4.55
C THR A 374 -17.09 -6.60 5.53
N LEU A 375 -18.14 -7.27 5.03
CA LEU A 375 -19.18 -7.85 5.89
C LEU A 375 -18.63 -8.95 6.82
N LEU A 376 -17.74 -9.81 6.32
CA LEU A 376 -17.11 -10.87 7.10
C LEU A 376 -16.21 -10.32 8.20
N GLU A 377 -15.41 -9.31 7.91
CA GLU A 377 -14.55 -8.62 8.89
C GLU A 377 -15.38 -8.00 10.02
N GLN A 378 -16.49 -7.34 9.67
CA GLN A 378 -17.40 -6.78 10.68
C GLN A 378 -18.08 -7.85 11.52
N TYR A 379 -18.47 -8.96 10.92
CA TYR A 379 -19.00 -10.10 11.65
C TYR A 379 -18.02 -10.64 12.69
N GLN A 380 -16.74 -10.73 12.33
CA GLN A 380 -15.67 -11.18 13.23
C GLN A 380 -15.45 -10.18 14.38
N ALA A 381 -15.40 -8.88 14.07
CA ALA A 381 -15.20 -7.82 15.04
C ALA A 381 -16.30 -7.77 16.12
N GLN A 382 -17.57 -7.94 15.73
CA GLN A 382 -18.72 -7.92 16.67
C GLN A 382 -18.69 -9.01 17.72
N ARG A 383 -18.08 -10.17 17.43
CA ARG A 383 -18.08 -11.32 18.31
C ARG A 383 -16.88 -11.38 19.26
N GLY A 384 -16.00 -10.38 19.20
CA GLY A 384 -14.80 -10.33 20.04
C GLY A 384 -13.84 -11.51 19.80
N ILE A 385 -13.93 -12.15 18.63
CA ILE A 385 -13.10 -13.31 18.27
C ILE A 385 -11.88 -12.78 17.48
N ASP A 386 -10.70 -12.97 18.07
CA ASP A 386 -9.36 -12.89 17.48
C ASP A 386 -9.18 -11.85 16.37
N ALA A 387 -8.82 -10.63 16.75
CA ALA A 387 -8.13 -9.65 15.89
C ALA A 387 -6.73 -10.12 15.43
N GLY A 388 -6.51 -11.43 15.29
CA GLY A 388 -5.30 -12.10 14.80
C GLY A 388 -5.35 -12.46 13.31
N THR A 389 -6.35 -11.99 12.56
CA THR A 389 -6.46 -12.17 11.10
C THR A 389 -6.66 -10.85 10.38
N ARG A 390 -5.91 -9.81 10.75
CA ARG A 390 -5.90 -8.54 10.00
C ARG A 390 -5.11 -8.70 8.70
N GLY A 391 -5.74 -9.33 7.72
CA GLY A 391 -5.41 -9.18 6.31
C GLY A 391 -6.27 -8.05 5.72
N ARG A 392 -5.93 -6.79 6.00
CA ARG A 392 -6.54 -5.61 5.35
C ARG A 392 -6.10 -5.55 3.88
N GLY A 393 -6.81 -6.31 3.04
CA GLY A 393 -6.70 -6.24 1.59
C GLY A 393 -6.91 -4.80 1.13
N ASP A 394 -5.95 -4.30 0.37
CA ASP A 394 -5.89 -2.90 -0.07
C ASP A 394 -7.00 -2.59 -1.09
N THR A 395 -8.14 -2.06 -0.61
CA THR A 395 -8.79 -0.95 -1.31
C THR A 395 -8.20 0.34 -0.73
N GLY A 396 -7.26 0.93 -1.49
CA GLY A 396 -6.34 2.02 -1.16
C GLY A 396 -6.81 3.08 -0.19
N THR A 397 -6.60 2.93 1.13
CA THR A 397 -7.06 3.90 2.16
C THR A 397 -6.19 3.94 3.43
N ALA A 398 -5.99 5.17 3.94
CA ALA A 398 -4.87 5.63 4.77
C ALA A 398 -4.84 5.20 6.27
N ARG A 399 -3.61 5.23 6.82
CA ARG A 399 -3.14 4.85 8.17
C ARG A 399 -3.67 5.73 9.32
N TRP A 400 -3.85 5.15 10.49
CA TRP A 400 -3.94 5.84 11.79
C TRP A 400 -3.02 5.18 12.81
N GLY A 401 -2.40 6.01 13.66
CA GLY A 401 -1.34 5.65 14.59
C GLY A 401 -1.81 5.01 15.91
N ASP A 402 -0.89 4.25 16.49
CA ASP A 402 -1.01 3.55 17.75
C ASP A 402 -1.11 4.53 18.94
N GLY A 403 -2.34 4.84 19.38
CA GLY A 403 -2.56 5.67 20.55
C GLY A 403 -3.91 5.48 21.26
N GLU A 404 -4.95 5.00 20.57
CA GLU A 404 -6.31 5.00 21.13
C GLU A 404 -7.10 3.68 20.96
N ILE A 405 -6.41 2.58 20.62
CA ILE A 405 -7.06 1.26 20.47
C ILE A 405 -7.53 0.70 21.85
N GLY A 406 -6.86 1.11 22.94
CA GLY A 406 -7.17 0.66 24.29
C GLY A 406 -8.49 1.17 24.87
N THR A 407 -8.97 2.33 24.41
CA THR A 407 -10.20 2.96 24.93
C THR A 407 -11.44 2.58 24.10
N PHE A 408 -11.28 2.33 22.80
CA PHE A 408 -12.37 1.93 21.89
C PHE A 408 -12.96 0.55 22.22
N LEU A 409 -12.11 -0.43 22.57
CA LEU A 409 -12.55 -1.79 22.93
C LEU A 409 -13.35 -1.83 24.24
N SER A 410 -13.18 -0.86 25.14
CA SER A 410 -13.94 -0.81 26.40
C SER A 410 -15.37 -0.27 26.22
N TYR A 411 -15.61 0.52 25.17
CA TYR A 411 -16.93 1.10 24.89
C TYR A 411 -17.82 0.14 24.08
N VAL A 412 -17.25 -0.63 23.15
CA VAL A 412 -18.00 -1.58 22.32
C VAL A 412 -18.53 -2.78 23.12
N VAL A 413 -17.80 -3.23 24.16
CA VAL A 413 -18.18 -4.41 24.96
C VAL A 413 -19.37 -4.15 25.91
N LYS A 414 -19.74 -2.88 26.16
CA LYS A 414 -20.91 -2.55 27.01
C LYS A 414 -22.23 -2.36 26.25
N ALA A 415 -22.23 -2.41 24.92
CA ALA A 415 -23.44 -2.23 24.11
C ALA A 415 -24.10 -3.53 23.61
N SER A 416 -23.48 -4.70 23.78
CA SER A 416 -24.01 -5.96 23.25
C SER A 416 -24.92 -6.68 24.25
N SER A 417 -26.10 -6.12 24.48
CA SER A 417 -27.22 -6.89 25.03
C SER A 417 -28.56 -6.44 24.43
N SER A 418 -28.71 -6.52 23.11
CA SER A 418 -30.02 -6.81 22.49
C SER A 418 -29.87 -7.28 21.04
N LYS A 419 -30.83 -8.09 20.60
CA LYS A 419 -30.84 -8.96 19.42
C LYS A 419 -31.02 -8.20 18.10
N SER A 420 -30.09 -8.39 17.16
CA SER A 420 -30.33 -8.51 15.71
C SER A 420 -28.96 -8.67 15.02
N GLU A 421 -28.65 -9.84 14.47
CA GLU A 421 -27.46 -9.99 13.59
C GLU A 421 -27.74 -9.23 12.29
N ILE A 422 -27.23 -8.01 12.17
CA ILE A 422 -27.34 -7.18 10.96
C ILE A 422 -26.64 -7.86 9.75
N ILE A 423 -25.75 -8.83 10.00
CA ILE A 423 -24.95 -9.50 8.97
C ILE A 423 -24.95 -11.01 9.24
N SER A 424 -25.55 -11.82 8.36
CA SER A 424 -25.54 -13.28 8.49
C SER A 424 -24.37 -13.92 7.72
N LEU A 425 -23.67 -14.90 8.33
CA LEU A 425 -22.69 -15.74 7.60
C LEU A 425 -23.32 -16.44 6.39
N LYS A 426 -24.62 -16.75 6.43
CA LYS A 426 -25.33 -17.36 5.31
C LYS A 426 -25.43 -16.40 4.12
N GLU A 427 -25.69 -15.12 4.38
CA GLU A 427 -25.78 -14.09 3.33
C GLU A 427 -24.40 -13.82 2.73
N ILE A 428 -23.36 -13.72 3.56
CA ILE A 428 -21.97 -13.59 3.09
C ILE A 428 -21.59 -14.80 2.22
N ALA A 429 -21.91 -16.03 2.65
CA ALA A 429 -21.66 -17.23 1.86
C ALA A 429 -22.40 -17.20 0.51
N GLN A 430 -23.64 -16.71 0.46
CA GLN A 430 -24.42 -16.60 -0.77
C GLN A 430 -23.81 -15.58 -1.74
N LEU A 431 -23.34 -14.43 -1.24
CA LEU A 431 -22.64 -13.43 -2.04
C LEU A 431 -21.37 -14.02 -2.66
N LEU A 432 -20.53 -14.67 -1.85
CA LEU A 432 -19.28 -15.26 -2.34
C LEU A 432 -19.51 -16.46 -3.28
N ALA A 433 -20.51 -17.30 -3.02
CA ALA A 433 -20.86 -18.39 -3.93
C ALA A 433 -21.38 -17.87 -5.29
N HIS A 434 -22.10 -16.74 -5.31
CA HIS A 434 -22.50 -16.10 -6.54
C HIS A 434 -21.31 -15.53 -7.31
N ALA A 435 -20.42 -14.80 -6.62
CA ALA A 435 -19.18 -14.28 -7.19
C ALA A 435 -18.28 -15.40 -7.75
N GLN A 436 -18.17 -16.53 -7.04
CA GLN A 436 -17.45 -17.72 -7.51
C GLN A 436 -18.03 -18.27 -8.83
N GLN A 437 -19.36 -18.41 -8.93
CA GLN A 437 -20.00 -18.88 -10.16
C GLN A 437 -19.78 -17.90 -11.32
N GLN A 438 -19.83 -16.60 -11.05
CA GLN A 438 -19.55 -15.57 -12.05
C GLN A 438 -18.09 -15.61 -12.51
N ALA A 439 -17.15 -15.77 -11.58
CA ALA A 439 -15.72 -15.90 -11.88
C ALA A 439 -15.43 -17.13 -12.76
N GLN A 440 -16.06 -18.27 -12.46
CA GLN A 440 -15.94 -19.48 -13.28
C GLN A 440 -16.43 -19.29 -14.72
N ARG A 441 -17.54 -18.56 -14.93
CA ARG A 441 -18.05 -18.26 -16.28
C ARG A 441 -17.12 -17.34 -17.06
N LEU A 442 -16.41 -16.44 -16.38
CA LEU A 442 -15.41 -15.56 -17.00
C LEU A 442 -14.02 -16.20 -17.09
N GLU A 443 -13.86 -17.44 -16.61
CA GLU A 443 -12.56 -18.10 -16.47
C GLU A 443 -11.53 -17.29 -15.65
N ASP A 444 -12.01 -16.41 -14.75
CA ASP A 444 -11.16 -15.62 -13.85
C ASP A 444 -10.80 -16.45 -12.61
N THR A 445 -9.73 -17.23 -12.74
CA THR A 445 -9.21 -18.09 -11.67
C THR A 445 -8.77 -17.30 -10.42
N VAL A 446 -8.36 -16.04 -10.60
CA VAL A 446 -7.93 -15.14 -9.52
C VAL A 446 -9.14 -14.72 -8.68
N ALA A 447 -10.22 -14.28 -9.32
CA ALA A 447 -11.47 -13.94 -8.64
C ALA A 447 -12.13 -15.18 -8.00
N GLU A 448 -12.08 -16.33 -8.67
CA GLU A 448 -12.55 -17.60 -8.13
C GLU A 448 -11.76 -17.98 -6.85
N SER A 449 -10.44 -17.81 -6.88
CA SER A 449 -9.58 -18.04 -5.71
C SER A 449 -9.99 -17.19 -4.52
N TYR A 450 -10.24 -15.89 -4.71
CA TYR A 450 -10.72 -15.00 -3.65
C TYR A 450 -12.07 -15.46 -3.08
N ALA A 451 -13.03 -15.73 -3.95
CA ALA A 451 -14.36 -16.16 -3.53
C ALA A 451 -14.30 -17.46 -2.69
N LEU A 452 -13.51 -18.45 -3.13
CA LEU A 452 -13.29 -19.71 -2.41
C LEU A 452 -12.55 -19.51 -1.08
N GLY A 453 -11.54 -18.65 -1.06
CA GLY A 453 -10.76 -18.35 0.14
C GLY A 453 -11.61 -17.73 1.24
N TYR A 454 -12.39 -16.70 0.91
CA TYR A 454 -13.33 -16.06 1.83
C TYR A 454 -14.49 -16.98 2.20
N LEU A 455 -14.98 -17.85 1.30
CA LEU A 455 -15.93 -18.91 1.69
C LEU A 455 -15.30 -19.81 2.76
N GLY A 456 -14.03 -20.20 2.59
CA GLY A 456 -13.28 -20.91 3.62
C GLY A 456 -13.31 -20.21 4.97
N GLN A 457 -13.13 -18.89 5.01
CA GLN A 457 -13.21 -18.10 6.24
C GLN A 457 -14.63 -18.04 6.82
N VAL A 458 -15.67 -17.92 5.98
CA VAL A 458 -17.07 -17.99 6.43
C VAL A 458 -17.34 -19.33 7.14
N TYR A 459 -16.90 -20.43 6.54
CA TYR A 459 -17.03 -21.76 7.14
C TYR A 459 -16.15 -21.94 8.38
N GLN A 460 -15.00 -21.28 8.45
CA GLN A 460 -14.17 -21.20 9.66
C GLN A 460 -14.92 -20.52 10.80
N GLN A 461 -15.59 -19.39 10.55
CA GLN A 461 -16.42 -18.69 11.54
C GLN A 461 -17.63 -19.53 11.98
N ALA A 462 -18.17 -20.33 11.06
CA ALA A 462 -19.20 -21.33 11.36
C ALA A 462 -18.65 -22.58 12.09
N LYS A 463 -17.35 -22.64 12.40
CA LYS A 463 -16.64 -23.77 13.03
C LYS A 463 -16.73 -25.09 12.23
N GLN A 464 -16.95 -24.99 10.91
CA GLN A 464 -16.98 -26.13 10.00
C GLN A 464 -15.58 -26.35 9.40
N TRP A 465 -14.64 -26.80 10.25
CA TRP A 465 -13.21 -26.83 9.96
C TRP A 465 -12.83 -27.61 8.69
N GLN A 466 -13.46 -28.77 8.45
CA GLN A 466 -13.15 -29.58 7.26
C GLN A 466 -13.61 -28.90 5.97
N THR A 467 -14.79 -28.29 5.97
CA THR A 467 -15.32 -27.53 4.83
C THR A 467 -14.46 -26.30 4.57
N ALA A 468 -14.10 -25.56 5.62
CA ALA A 468 -13.20 -24.42 5.55
C ALA A 468 -11.85 -24.81 4.93
N GLU A 469 -11.26 -25.92 5.38
CA GLU A 469 -9.99 -26.42 4.84
C GLU A 469 -10.10 -26.80 3.36
N ASN A 470 -11.15 -27.55 2.99
CA ASN A 470 -11.35 -27.98 1.60
C ASN A 470 -11.49 -26.78 0.65
N LEU A 471 -12.25 -25.76 1.05
CA LEU A 471 -12.41 -24.52 0.28
C LEU A 471 -11.10 -23.74 0.19
N THR A 472 -10.36 -23.64 1.30
CA THR A 472 -9.04 -22.97 1.32
C THR A 472 -8.04 -23.66 0.41
N ARG A 473 -8.05 -25.01 0.35
CA ARG A 473 -7.22 -25.77 -0.58
C ARG A 473 -7.61 -25.54 -2.04
N GLN A 474 -8.91 -25.48 -2.35
CA GLN A 474 -9.37 -25.15 -3.70
C GLN A 474 -8.95 -23.73 -4.10
N ALA A 475 -9.11 -22.76 -3.19
CA ALA A 475 -8.64 -21.39 -3.39
C ALA A 475 -7.14 -21.34 -3.72
N LEU A 476 -6.31 -22.10 -2.98
CA LEU A 476 -4.87 -22.18 -3.22
C LEU A 476 -4.51 -22.83 -4.57
N VAL A 477 -5.27 -23.84 -5.02
CA VAL A 477 -5.10 -24.42 -6.36
C VAL A 477 -5.38 -23.39 -7.45
N GLN A 478 -6.45 -22.60 -7.30
CA GLN A 478 -6.75 -21.53 -8.26
C GLN A 478 -5.69 -20.42 -8.24
N ALA A 479 -5.00 -20.20 -7.11
CA ALA A 479 -3.91 -19.22 -6.97
C ALA A 479 -2.52 -19.72 -7.41
N HIS A 480 -2.39 -20.85 -8.12
CA HIS A 480 -1.09 -21.49 -8.40
C HIS A 480 -0.03 -20.59 -9.07
N ASN A 481 -0.44 -19.61 -9.89
CA ASN A 481 0.44 -18.63 -10.54
C ASN A 481 0.29 -17.20 -9.97
N ALA A 482 -0.35 -17.06 -8.80
CA ALA A 482 -0.66 -15.79 -8.16
C ALA A 482 -0.10 -15.76 -6.72
N PRO A 483 1.23 -15.63 -6.53
CA PRO A 483 1.85 -15.64 -5.20
C PRO A 483 1.28 -14.58 -4.26
N GLU A 484 0.83 -13.43 -4.78
CA GLU A 484 0.16 -12.31 -4.08
C GLU A 484 -1.18 -12.68 -3.46
N ILE A 485 -1.72 -13.84 -3.81
CA ILE A 485 -2.94 -14.42 -3.25
C ILE A 485 -2.62 -15.71 -2.49
N ALA A 486 -1.74 -16.54 -3.04
CA ALA A 486 -1.40 -17.84 -2.49
C ALA A 486 -0.96 -17.77 -1.02
N TYR A 487 -0.19 -16.75 -0.64
CA TYR A 487 0.25 -16.60 0.75
C TYR A 487 -0.92 -16.46 1.74
N ARG A 488 -2.01 -15.78 1.33
CA ARG A 488 -3.20 -15.58 2.18
C ARG A 488 -3.89 -16.90 2.48
N TRP A 489 -4.05 -17.74 1.46
CA TRP A 489 -4.68 -19.06 1.61
C TRP A 489 -3.77 -20.08 2.29
N GLN A 490 -2.45 -20.00 2.07
CA GLN A 490 -1.47 -20.77 2.82
C GLN A 490 -1.50 -20.43 4.32
N TRP A 491 -1.62 -19.14 4.65
CA TRP A 491 -1.77 -18.68 6.03
C TRP A 491 -3.07 -19.19 6.67
N GLN A 492 -4.20 -18.98 6.00
CA GLN A 492 -5.51 -19.48 6.45
C GLN A 492 -5.51 -21.01 6.64
N LEU A 493 -4.90 -21.75 5.71
CA LEU A 493 -4.73 -23.19 5.81
C LEU A 493 -3.90 -23.56 7.05
N GLY A 494 -2.79 -22.85 7.30
CA GLY A 494 -1.98 -23.01 8.51
C GLY A 494 -2.79 -22.83 9.79
N GLN A 495 -3.63 -21.79 9.86
CA GLN A 495 -4.52 -21.55 11.01
C GLN A 495 -5.53 -22.68 11.22
N LEU A 496 -6.17 -23.15 10.15
CA LEU A 496 -7.13 -24.25 10.20
C LEU A 496 -6.47 -25.55 10.67
N LEU A 497 -5.30 -25.88 10.14
CA LEU A 497 -4.53 -27.06 10.52
C LEU A 497 -4.05 -26.98 11.98
N LYS A 498 -3.60 -25.81 12.43
CA LYS A 498 -3.24 -25.54 13.83
C LYS A 498 -4.42 -25.79 14.77
N LYS A 499 -5.61 -25.25 14.47
CA LYS A 499 -6.84 -25.47 15.27
C LYS A 499 -7.27 -26.95 15.30
N ARG A 500 -6.92 -27.73 14.29
CA ARG A 500 -7.17 -29.19 14.21
C ARG A 500 -6.09 -30.04 14.91
N GLY A 501 -5.05 -29.43 15.48
CA GLY A 501 -3.94 -30.14 16.11
C GLY A 501 -2.96 -30.78 15.12
N GLN A 502 -3.01 -30.41 13.83
CA GLN A 502 -2.12 -30.89 12.77
C GLN A 502 -0.90 -29.96 12.66
N GLN A 503 -0.02 -30.01 13.66
CA GLN A 503 1.07 -29.05 13.81
C GLN A 503 2.09 -29.08 12.66
N GLN A 504 2.44 -30.26 12.13
CA GLN A 504 3.41 -30.36 11.03
C GLN A 504 2.85 -29.80 9.74
N GLU A 505 1.61 -30.15 9.42
CA GLU A 505 0.91 -29.65 8.25
C GLU A 505 0.71 -28.13 8.35
N ALA A 506 0.42 -27.62 9.56
CA ALA A 506 0.38 -26.18 9.81
C ALA A 506 1.74 -25.53 9.52
N ILE A 507 2.85 -26.06 10.05
CA ILE A 507 4.21 -25.55 9.79
C ILE A 507 4.50 -25.52 8.27
N ILE A 508 4.09 -26.55 7.53
CA ILE A 508 4.26 -26.60 6.07
C ILE A 508 3.46 -25.46 5.40
N ALA A 509 2.19 -25.28 5.76
CA ALA A 509 1.33 -24.25 5.18
C ALA A 509 1.87 -22.83 5.49
N TYR A 510 2.24 -22.56 6.76
CA TYR A 510 2.88 -21.31 7.16
C TYR A 510 4.23 -21.06 6.47
N SER A 511 5.06 -22.10 6.32
CA SER A 511 6.32 -22.00 5.59
C SER A 511 6.07 -21.67 4.11
N GLY A 512 5.00 -22.21 3.52
CA GLY A 512 4.53 -21.83 2.20
C GLY A 512 4.20 -20.33 2.12
N ALA A 513 3.39 -19.83 3.06
CA ALA A 513 3.04 -18.41 3.13
C ALA A 513 4.27 -17.51 3.26
N TYR A 514 5.18 -17.84 4.17
CA TYR A 514 6.46 -17.16 4.35
C TYR A 514 7.28 -17.11 3.06
N ASN A 515 7.40 -18.23 2.34
CA ASN A 515 8.16 -18.29 1.09
C ASN A 515 7.52 -17.49 -0.04
N SER A 516 6.19 -17.53 -0.17
CA SER A 516 5.44 -16.69 -1.14
C SER A 516 5.68 -15.20 -0.88
N LEU A 517 5.62 -14.79 0.39
CA LEU A 517 5.89 -13.41 0.81
C LEU A 517 7.34 -12.99 0.55
N LYS A 518 8.30 -13.88 0.82
CA LYS A 518 9.72 -13.67 0.52
C LYS A 518 9.97 -13.52 -0.99
N PHE A 519 9.25 -14.28 -1.83
CA PHE A 519 9.33 -14.16 -3.28
C PHE A 519 8.77 -12.82 -3.77
N LEU A 520 7.52 -12.51 -3.40
CA LEU A 520 6.85 -11.26 -3.74
C LEU A 520 7.69 -10.04 -3.42
N ARG A 521 8.34 -10.04 -2.25
CA ARG A 521 9.17 -8.93 -1.80
C ARG A 521 10.36 -8.64 -2.71
N LYS A 522 11.00 -9.65 -3.29
CA LYS A 522 12.13 -9.45 -4.22
C LYS A 522 11.72 -8.60 -5.43
N ASP A 523 10.47 -8.74 -5.87
CA ASP A 523 9.91 -8.02 -7.02
C ASP A 523 9.22 -6.69 -6.59
N LEU A 524 8.62 -6.66 -5.40
CA LEU A 524 7.89 -5.49 -4.85
C LEU A 524 8.79 -4.34 -4.40
N VAL A 525 10.01 -4.61 -3.90
CA VAL A 525 10.97 -3.56 -3.53
C VAL A 525 11.27 -2.64 -4.73
N ALA A 526 11.19 -3.16 -5.95
CA ALA A 526 11.43 -2.44 -7.19
C ALA A 526 10.19 -1.75 -7.81
N ALA A 527 8.96 -2.16 -7.45
CA ALA A 527 7.78 -1.91 -8.28
C ALA A 527 6.82 -0.80 -7.78
N ASN A 528 6.53 -0.67 -6.48
CA ASN A 528 5.54 0.32 -5.99
C ASN A 528 5.70 0.67 -4.49
N PRO A 529 5.81 1.96 -4.10
CA PRO A 529 5.81 2.41 -2.70
C PRO A 529 4.50 2.18 -1.93
N ASP A 530 3.33 2.21 -2.58
CA ASP A 530 2.03 2.23 -1.89
C ASP A 530 1.64 0.85 -1.30
N ILE A 531 2.13 -0.25 -1.89
CA ILE A 531 1.92 -1.62 -1.39
C ILE A 531 2.84 -1.94 -0.18
N LYS A 532 3.83 -1.09 0.12
CA LYS A 532 4.83 -1.35 1.17
C LYS A 532 4.25 -1.20 2.59
N PHE A 533 3.26 -0.31 2.78
CA PHE A 533 2.71 -0.02 4.11
C PHE A 533 1.61 -0.97 4.59
N THR A 534 0.74 -1.46 3.70
CA THR A 534 -0.30 -2.45 4.01
C THR A 534 0.25 -3.85 4.24
N PHE A 535 1.36 -4.22 3.57
CA PHE A 535 2.04 -5.49 3.80
C PHE A 535 2.38 -5.71 5.29
N ARG A 536 2.74 -4.66 6.03
CA ARG A 536 3.31 -4.77 7.37
C ARG A 536 2.32 -5.22 8.45
N ASP A 537 1.11 -4.66 8.48
CA ASP A 537 0.08 -5.05 9.45
C ASP A 537 -0.51 -6.44 9.11
N GLU A 538 -0.46 -6.84 7.84
CA GLU A 538 -0.94 -8.15 7.38
C GLU A 538 0.09 -9.28 7.54
N VAL A 539 1.38 -8.97 7.46
CA VAL A 539 2.43 -9.99 7.28
C VAL A 539 3.17 -10.34 8.56
N GLU A 540 3.40 -9.39 9.47
CA GLU A 540 4.04 -9.68 10.75
C GLU A 540 3.34 -10.84 11.51
N PRO A 541 2.00 -10.93 11.58
CA PRO A 541 1.31 -12.06 12.21
C PRO A 541 1.70 -13.41 11.60
N ILE A 542 1.84 -13.50 10.28
CA ILE A 542 2.18 -14.74 9.57
C ILE A 542 3.56 -15.25 10.00
N TYR A 543 4.53 -14.34 10.13
CA TYR A 543 5.89 -14.67 10.55
C TYR A 543 5.91 -15.11 12.01
N ARG A 544 5.23 -14.38 12.90
CA ARG A 544 5.18 -14.68 14.33
C ARG A 544 4.44 -15.99 14.62
N GLU A 545 3.36 -16.28 13.90
CA GLU A 545 2.61 -17.54 14.07
C GLU A 545 3.38 -18.75 13.56
N LEU A 546 4.17 -18.62 12.49
CA LEU A 546 5.12 -19.66 12.08
C LEU A 546 6.17 -19.90 13.17
N VAL A 547 6.76 -18.83 13.71
CA VAL A 547 7.77 -18.92 14.78
C VAL A 547 7.18 -19.54 16.04
N ASP A 548 5.95 -19.18 16.43
CA ASP A 548 5.22 -19.81 17.53
C ASP A 548 5.11 -21.33 17.33
N LEU A 549 4.74 -21.79 16.13
CA LEU A 549 4.64 -23.22 15.84
C LEU A 549 5.99 -23.95 15.81
N LEU A 550 7.04 -23.29 15.31
CA LEU A 550 8.40 -23.84 15.23
C LEU A 550 9.00 -24.03 16.64
N LEU A 551 8.75 -23.10 17.55
CA LEU A 551 9.25 -23.10 18.92
C LEU A 551 8.41 -23.94 19.89
N GLN A 552 7.35 -24.60 19.41
CA GLN A 552 6.59 -25.56 20.22
C GLN A 552 7.27 -26.94 20.20
N PRO A 553 7.31 -27.67 21.33
CA PRO A 553 7.83 -29.03 21.38
C PRO A 553 7.05 -29.94 20.43
N GLN A 554 7.74 -30.76 19.65
CA GLN A 554 7.07 -31.64 18.70
C GLN A 554 6.70 -32.96 19.36
N GLY A 555 5.41 -33.31 19.33
CA GLY A 555 4.95 -34.67 19.61
C GLY A 555 5.57 -35.63 18.60
N SER A 556 6.22 -36.68 19.09
CA SER A 556 6.93 -37.69 18.30
C SER A 556 6.13 -38.20 17.08
N ALA A 557 6.60 -37.93 15.86
CA ALA A 557 6.56 -38.85 14.72
C ALA A 557 7.18 -38.21 13.45
N GLU A 558 8.45 -38.53 13.16
CA GLU A 558 8.83 -38.82 11.77
C GLU A 558 8.52 -40.30 11.51
N PRO A 559 7.74 -40.67 10.48
CA PRO A 559 7.63 -42.05 10.05
C PRO A 559 8.94 -42.42 9.32
N GLY A 560 9.93 -42.95 10.05
CA GLY A 560 11.13 -43.49 9.40
C GLY A 560 12.35 -43.75 10.28
N GLN A 561 12.49 -43.11 11.44
CA GLN A 561 13.71 -43.26 12.26
C GLN A 561 13.55 -44.35 13.33
N LYS A 562 14.22 -45.49 13.09
CA LYS A 562 14.22 -46.73 13.89
C LYS A 562 14.91 -46.66 15.27
N ASN A 563 14.89 -45.54 15.98
CA ASN A 563 15.44 -45.46 17.34
C ASN A 563 14.32 -45.38 18.41
N LEU A 564 13.70 -46.54 18.64
CA LEU A 564 12.61 -46.80 19.61
C LEU A 564 12.97 -46.62 21.11
N LYS A 565 14.12 -46.03 21.44
CA LYS A 565 14.51 -45.74 22.83
C LYS A 565 14.46 -44.25 23.23
N GLN A 566 14.42 -43.32 22.27
CA GLN A 566 14.20 -41.89 22.55
C GLN A 566 12.74 -41.46 22.37
N ALA A 567 11.92 -42.21 21.61
CA ALA A 567 10.51 -41.90 21.39
C ALA A 567 9.57 -42.08 22.61
N ARG A 568 10.08 -42.54 23.77
CA ARG A 568 9.26 -42.80 24.98
C ARG A 568 9.28 -41.67 26.01
N GLN A 569 10.05 -40.62 25.78
CA GLN A 569 9.94 -39.35 26.50
C GLN A 569 9.75 -38.30 25.40
N GLY A 570 8.54 -37.77 25.25
CA GLY A 570 8.30 -36.70 24.29
C GLY A 570 9.33 -35.61 24.51
N SER A 571 10.05 -35.20 23.46
CA SER A 571 11.04 -34.13 23.56
C SER A 571 10.32 -32.87 24.04
N THR A 572 10.73 -32.35 25.19
CA THR A 572 10.22 -31.11 25.77
C THR A 572 10.76 -29.85 25.08
N GLU A 573 11.62 -30.02 24.07
CA GLU A 573 12.34 -28.95 23.37
C GLU A 573 12.09 -29.01 21.85
N PRO A 574 12.12 -27.86 21.15
CA PRO A 574 12.10 -27.79 19.69
C PRO A 574 13.31 -28.47 19.05
N SER A 575 13.16 -28.94 17.80
CA SER A 575 14.30 -29.47 17.04
C SER A 575 15.29 -28.36 16.68
N GLN A 576 16.57 -28.70 16.50
CA GLN A 576 17.59 -27.74 16.05
C GLN A 576 17.21 -27.06 14.72
N LYS A 577 16.67 -27.85 13.78
CA LYS A 577 16.15 -27.32 12.52
C LYS A 577 15.05 -26.27 12.72
N ASN A 578 14.15 -26.47 13.69
CA ASN A 578 13.10 -25.51 13.99
C ASN A 578 13.67 -24.25 14.66
N LEU A 579 14.67 -24.37 15.54
CA LEU A 579 15.34 -23.21 16.17
C LEU A 579 16.05 -22.36 15.12
N GLU A 580 16.78 -22.99 14.19
CA GLU A 580 17.42 -22.32 13.05
C GLU A 580 16.38 -21.63 12.16
N GLN A 581 15.30 -22.34 11.81
CA GLN A 581 14.24 -21.78 10.97
C GLN A 581 13.51 -20.62 11.68
N ALA A 582 13.26 -20.70 12.99
CA ALA A 582 12.65 -19.63 13.76
C ALA A 582 13.50 -18.36 13.75
N ARG A 583 14.83 -18.50 13.96
CA ARG A 583 15.80 -17.39 13.81
C ARG A 583 15.76 -16.80 12.40
N GLN A 584 15.73 -17.63 11.36
CA GLN A 584 15.68 -17.18 9.96
C GLN A 584 14.39 -16.46 9.58
N VAL A 585 13.24 -16.93 10.08
CA VAL A 585 11.94 -16.28 9.86
C VAL A 585 11.91 -14.92 10.55
N MET A 586 12.34 -14.86 11.81
CA MET A 586 12.44 -13.58 12.53
C MET A 586 13.43 -12.63 11.86
N GLU A 587 14.58 -13.11 11.38
CA GLU A 587 15.53 -12.31 10.59
C GLU A 587 14.87 -11.69 9.35
N ALA A 588 14.14 -12.49 8.58
CA ALA A 588 13.45 -12.01 7.38
C ALA A 588 12.40 -10.95 7.71
N LEU A 589 11.72 -11.06 8.86
CA LEU A 589 10.82 -10.02 9.38
C LEU A 589 11.59 -8.74 9.72
N GLN A 590 12.72 -8.83 10.42
CA GLN A 590 13.53 -7.65 10.78
C GLN A 590 14.06 -6.92 9.54
N VAL A 591 14.56 -7.68 8.56
CA VAL A 591 14.95 -7.12 7.25
C VAL A 591 13.74 -6.46 6.59
N ALA A 592 12.52 -6.99 6.74
CA ALA A 592 11.27 -6.38 6.24
C ALA A 592 11.00 -5.02 6.84
N GLU A 593 11.15 -4.91 8.17
CA GLU A 593 11.00 -3.65 8.86
C GLU A 593 12.03 -2.62 8.40
N LEU A 594 13.29 -3.02 8.21
CA LEU A 594 14.37 -2.15 7.77
C LEU A 594 14.18 -1.66 6.34
N GLU A 595 13.96 -2.53 5.36
CA GLU A 595 13.77 -2.09 3.97
C GLU A 595 12.51 -1.22 3.83
N ASN A 596 11.45 -1.53 4.58
CA ASN A 596 10.27 -0.67 4.62
C ASN A 596 10.61 0.70 5.20
N PHE A 597 11.42 0.74 6.25
CA PHE A 597 11.90 2.00 6.80
C PHE A 597 12.76 2.74 5.76
N PHE A 598 13.83 2.19 5.20
CA PHE A 598 14.73 2.95 4.31
C PHE A 598 14.21 3.18 2.89
N GLN A 599 13.15 2.48 2.48
CA GLN A 599 12.67 2.48 1.10
C GLN A 599 13.73 2.02 0.08
N SER A 600 14.79 1.32 0.52
CA SER A 600 15.91 0.84 -0.30
C SER A 600 16.36 -0.56 0.15
N ALA A 601 16.87 -1.39 -0.78
CA ALA A 601 17.56 -2.63 -0.42
C ALA A 601 18.82 -2.30 0.41
N CYS A 602 19.01 -3.00 1.52
CA CYS A 602 20.12 -2.74 2.44
C CYS A 602 21.35 -3.59 2.12
N LEU A 603 22.51 -2.91 2.08
CA LEU A 603 23.89 -3.38 2.22
C LEU A 603 24.46 -4.29 1.11
N ASP A 604 25.55 -3.80 0.50
CA ASP A 604 26.51 -4.64 -0.23
C ASP A 604 27.52 -5.23 0.79
N SER A 605 27.64 -6.56 0.81
CA SER A 605 28.59 -7.36 1.62
C SER A 605 28.34 -7.45 3.14
N THR A 606 27.49 -8.41 3.53
CA THR A 606 27.27 -8.81 4.94
C THR A 606 27.81 -10.22 5.22
N ILE A 607 28.12 -10.49 6.49
CA ILE A 607 28.51 -11.81 7.02
C ILE A 607 27.52 -12.24 8.11
N GLN A 608 27.24 -13.55 8.16
CA GLN A 608 26.42 -14.15 9.22
C GLN A 608 27.14 -14.07 10.57
N VAL A 609 26.45 -13.56 11.59
CA VAL A 609 26.98 -13.36 12.95
C VAL A 609 27.56 -14.64 13.55
N ASP A 610 26.92 -15.80 13.31
CA ASP A 610 27.40 -17.10 13.79
C ASP A 610 28.81 -17.43 13.25
N ARG A 611 29.11 -17.04 12.00
CA ARG A 611 30.46 -17.21 11.43
C ARG A 611 31.46 -16.27 12.05
N VAL A 612 31.04 -15.06 12.42
CA VAL A 612 31.93 -14.07 13.05
C VAL A 612 32.38 -14.57 14.42
N ILE A 613 31.46 -15.02 15.27
CA ILE A 613 31.83 -15.51 16.61
C ILE A 613 32.65 -16.82 16.53
N GLU A 614 32.48 -17.62 15.47
CA GLU A 614 33.27 -18.84 15.27
C GLU A 614 34.70 -18.54 14.77
N GLN A 615 34.88 -17.51 13.94
CA GLN A 615 36.14 -17.28 13.21
C GLN A 615 36.94 -16.08 13.72
N LYS A 616 36.28 -15.09 14.32
CA LYS A 616 36.87 -13.77 14.65
C LYS A 616 36.75 -13.39 16.13
N ASP A 617 35.74 -13.90 16.85
CA ASP A 617 35.54 -13.57 18.27
C ASP A 617 34.98 -14.76 19.07
N ALA A 618 35.89 -15.62 19.53
CA ALA A 618 35.55 -16.78 20.36
C ALA A 618 35.12 -16.43 21.80
N THR A 619 35.04 -15.14 22.14
CA THR A 619 34.58 -14.66 23.47
C THR A 619 33.21 -13.99 23.41
N ALA A 620 32.57 -13.97 22.24
CA ALA A 620 31.24 -13.41 22.06
C ALA A 620 30.15 -14.49 22.01
N ALA A 621 28.98 -14.17 22.59
CA ALA A 621 27.78 -15.00 22.48
C ALA A 621 26.61 -14.18 21.90
N VAL A 622 25.75 -14.84 21.13
CA VAL A 622 24.56 -14.21 20.53
C VAL A 622 23.31 -14.63 21.27
N LEU A 623 22.61 -13.66 21.86
CA LEU A 623 21.29 -13.83 22.47
C LEU A 623 20.21 -13.34 21.53
N TYR A 624 19.22 -14.19 21.31
CA TYR A 624 18.10 -13.96 20.41
C TYR A 624 16.77 -14.12 21.18
N PRO A 625 16.32 -13.08 21.90
CA PRO A 625 15.02 -13.09 22.55
C PRO A 625 13.89 -12.89 21.53
N ILE A 626 12.83 -13.70 21.63
CA ILE A 626 11.65 -13.66 20.76
C ILE A 626 10.41 -13.45 21.61
N LEU A 627 9.68 -12.36 21.35
CA LEU A 627 8.45 -12.03 22.06
C LEU A 627 7.25 -12.55 21.28
N LEU A 628 6.61 -13.58 21.82
CA LEU A 628 5.34 -14.11 21.32
C LEU A 628 4.18 -13.57 22.17
N GLU A 629 2.95 -13.88 21.77
CA GLU A 629 1.75 -13.33 22.42
C GLU A 629 1.62 -13.76 23.89
N ASP A 630 1.98 -15.00 24.20
CA ASP A 630 1.78 -15.65 25.49
C ASP A 630 3.08 -16.04 26.23
N ARG A 631 4.25 -15.81 25.61
CA ARG A 631 5.56 -16.15 26.19
C ARG A 631 6.73 -15.38 25.59
N LEU A 632 7.81 -15.34 26.36
CA LEU A 632 9.13 -14.88 25.93
C LEU A 632 10.07 -16.09 25.81
N GLU A 633 10.69 -16.22 24.64
CA GLU A 633 11.64 -17.28 24.31
C GLU A 633 13.05 -16.70 24.19
N VAL A 634 14.08 -17.46 24.54
CA VAL A 634 15.49 -17.04 24.39
C VAL A 634 16.28 -18.16 23.72
N ILE A 635 16.88 -17.84 22.58
CA ILE A 635 17.82 -18.72 21.87
C ILE A 635 19.22 -18.16 22.03
N LEU A 636 20.17 -19.00 22.44
CA LEU A 636 21.58 -18.66 22.61
C LEU A 636 22.44 -19.43 21.60
N LYS A 637 23.35 -18.72 20.95
CA LYS A 637 24.45 -19.30 20.18
C LYS A 637 25.77 -18.95 20.87
N LEU A 638 26.55 -19.99 21.18
CA LEU A 638 27.87 -19.92 21.79
C LEU A 638 28.97 -20.18 20.74
N PRO A 639 30.17 -19.62 20.93
CA PRO A 639 31.30 -19.87 20.04
C PRO A 639 31.75 -21.33 20.15
N GLY A 640 32.07 -21.94 19.01
CA GLY A 640 32.51 -23.34 18.94
C GLY A 640 31.43 -24.39 19.24
N ASN A 641 30.20 -23.99 19.55
CA ASN A 641 29.08 -24.90 19.71
C ASN A 641 28.28 -25.02 18.40
N GLU A 642 28.12 -26.23 17.88
CA GLU A 642 27.38 -26.46 16.63
C GLU A 642 25.87 -26.27 16.81
N THR A 643 25.33 -26.50 18.01
CA THR A 643 23.88 -26.44 18.28
C THR A 643 23.45 -25.15 18.96
N LEU A 644 22.22 -24.74 18.72
CA LEU A 644 21.55 -23.65 19.42
C LEU A 644 21.04 -24.14 20.77
N ILE A 645 21.22 -23.34 21.81
CA ILE A 645 20.67 -23.59 23.14
C ILE A 645 19.36 -22.82 23.24
N HIS A 646 18.27 -23.52 23.55
CA HIS A 646 16.96 -22.93 23.79
C HIS A 646 16.65 -23.03 25.28
N TYR A 647 16.36 -21.89 25.90
CA TYR A 647 15.96 -21.86 27.31
C TYR A 647 14.44 -21.98 27.45
N PRO A 648 13.94 -22.62 28.53
CA PRO A 648 12.52 -22.85 28.72
C PRO A 648 11.69 -21.56 28.64
N SER A 649 10.55 -21.63 27.95
CA SER A 649 9.67 -20.49 27.73
C SER A 649 9.23 -19.86 29.05
N THR A 650 9.42 -18.55 29.20
CA THR A 650 8.85 -17.82 30.33
C THR A 650 7.41 -17.44 29.97
N LYS A 651 6.41 -18.12 30.55
CA LYS A 651 5.00 -17.83 30.30
C LYS A 651 4.64 -16.43 30.79
N LEU A 652 4.59 -15.49 29.86
CA LEU A 652 4.33 -14.08 30.08
C LEU A 652 3.56 -13.53 28.90
N SER A 653 2.45 -12.85 29.17
CA SER A 653 1.74 -12.14 28.12
C SER A 653 2.61 -11.00 27.58
N ARG A 654 2.50 -10.76 26.27
CA ARG A 654 3.17 -9.66 25.57
C ARG A 654 2.96 -8.31 26.26
N SER A 655 1.72 -8.01 26.64
CA SER A 655 1.36 -6.77 27.37
C SER A 655 2.09 -6.63 28.71
N LYS A 656 2.34 -7.74 29.43
CA LYS A 656 3.10 -7.69 30.68
C LYS A 656 4.57 -7.37 30.42
N VAL A 657 5.17 -7.96 29.38
CA VAL A 657 6.54 -7.64 28.97
C VAL A 657 6.65 -6.17 28.57
N GLU A 658 5.78 -5.71 27.66
CA GLU A 658 5.76 -4.33 27.17
C GLU A 658 5.58 -3.29 28.29
N SER A 659 4.66 -3.53 29.23
CA SER A 659 4.47 -2.64 30.38
C SER A 659 5.69 -2.59 31.29
N THR A 660 6.33 -3.74 31.59
CA THR A 660 7.56 -3.78 32.39
C THR A 660 8.71 -3.06 31.69
N LEU A 661 8.90 -3.25 30.38
CA LEU A 661 9.95 -2.58 29.60
C LEU A 661 9.74 -1.06 29.56
N LYS A 662 8.47 -0.62 29.41
CA LYS A 662 8.11 0.79 29.42
C LYS A 662 8.41 1.44 30.77
N SER A 663 8.03 0.79 31.87
CA SER A 663 8.34 1.28 33.22
C SER A 663 9.85 1.30 33.47
N PHE A 664 10.58 0.25 33.07
CA PHE A 664 12.04 0.18 33.22
C PHE A 664 12.72 1.35 32.52
N ARG A 665 12.36 1.62 31.27
CA ARG A 665 12.88 2.78 30.53
C ARG A 665 12.57 4.10 31.24
N SER A 666 11.33 4.27 31.70
CA SER A 666 10.92 5.50 32.41
C SER A 666 11.71 5.70 33.70
N ASN A 667 11.92 4.63 34.47
CA ASN A 667 12.61 4.68 35.76
C ASN A 667 14.12 4.87 35.60
N LEU A 668 14.72 4.45 34.47
CA LEU A 668 16.11 4.76 34.15
C LEU A 668 16.36 6.24 33.87
N GLN A 669 15.31 6.99 33.51
CA GLN A 669 15.38 8.43 33.25
C GLN A 669 15.18 9.27 34.52
N ASP A 670 14.84 8.63 35.65
CA ASP A 670 14.79 9.28 36.95
C ASP A 670 16.17 9.22 37.63
N SER A 671 16.55 10.32 38.28
CA SER A 671 17.69 10.40 39.18
C SER A 671 17.65 9.37 40.32
N VAL A 672 16.46 8.91 40.74
CA VAL A 672 16.28 7.89 41.79
C VAL A 672 16.16 6.49 41.19
N SER A 673 17.28 5.77 41.09
CA SER A 673 17.37 4.50 40.36
C SER A 673 16.81 3.25 41.07
N PHE A 674 16.07 3.39 42.18
CA PHE A 674 15.64 2.22 42.98
C PHE A 674 14.69 1.30 42.20
N PHE A 675 13.61 1.85 41.64
CA PHE A 675 12.64 1.07 40.87
C PHE A 675 13.25 0.51 39.57
N ALA A 676 14.22 1.21 38.98
CA ALA A 676 14.95 0.73 37.81
C ALA A 676 15.72 -0.56 38.11
N LYS A 677 16.33 -0.70 39.30
CA LYS A 677 17.03 -1.95 39.68
C LYS A 677 16.07 -3.13 39.85
N GLU A 678 14.87 -2.91 40.40
CA GLU A 678 13.87 -3.98 40.56
C GLU A 678 13.39 -4.49 39.21
N GLU A 679 13.03 -3.60 38.29
CA GLU A 679 12.56 -3.96 36.95
C GLU A 679 13.69 -4.51 36.08
N GLY A 680 14.90 -3.93 36.18
CA GLY A 680 16.10 -4.45 35.53
C GLY A 680 16.44 -5.86 35.99
N LYS A 681 16.14 -6.21 37.24
CA LYS A 681 16.27 -7.58 37.75
C LYS A 681 15.22 -8.53 37.20
N ILE A 682 13.98 -8.09 37.11
CA ILE A 682 12.91 -8.89 36.48
C ILE A 682 13.30 -9.25 35.04
N ILE A 683 13.79 -8.27 34.27
CA ILE A 683 14.19 -8.48 32.88
C ILE A 683 15.47 -9.34 32.79
N TYR A 684 16.44 -9.14 33.69
CA TYR A 684 17.63 -10.01 33.79
C TYR A 684 17.25 -11.48 34.05
N ASP A 685 16.32 -11.71 34.99
CA ASP A 685 15.83 -13.04 35.34
C ASP A 685 15.16 -13.73 34.12
N TRP A 686 14.54 -12.96 33.22
CA TRP A 686 13.94 -13.48 31.99
C TRP A 686 14.97 -13.81 30.90
N LEU A 687 15.96 -12.93 30.70
CA LEU A 687 16.82 -12.97 29.51
C LEU A 687 18.18 -13.61 29.75
N ILE A 688 18.83 -13.29 30.86
CA ILE A 688 20.25 -13.60 31.08
C ILE A 688 20.44 -14.75 32.06
N LYS A 689 19.67 -14.75 33.15
CA LYS A 689 19.80 -15.75 34.21
C LYS A 689 19.71 -17.20 33.74
N PRO A 690 18.82 -17.58 32.79
CA PRO A 690 18.80 -18.95 32.27
C PRO A 690 20.12 -19.36 31.60
N ALA A 691 20.81 -18.40 30.98
CA ALA A 691 22.05 -18.61 30.24
C ALA A 691 23.32 -18.46 31.07
N GLN A 692 23.23 -17.91 32.28
CA GLN A 692 24.39 -17.47 33.05
C GLN A 692 25.46 -18.57 33.24
N SER A 693 25.07 -19.80 33.55
CA SER A 693 26.03 -20.90 33.73
C SER A 693 26.77 -21.28 32.46
N ASP A 694 26.12 -21.13 31.30
CA ASP A 694 26.76 -21.42 30.01
C ASP A 694 27.67 -20.25 29.60
N LEU A 695 27.24 -19.01 29.82
CA LEU A 695 28.08 -17.81 29.57
C LEU A 695 29.38 -17.85 30.40
N GLU A 696 29.30 -18.22 31.68
CA GLU A 696 30.46 -18.38 32.56
C GLU A 696 31.35 -19.55 32.11
N ARG A 697 30.76 -20.69 31.74
CA ARG A 697 31.50 -21.88 31.29
C ARG A 697 32.33 -21.62 30.02
N TYR A 698 31.80 -20.82 29.10
CA TYR A 698 32.46 -20.48 27.84
C TYR A 698 33.32 -19.20 27.92
N ASN A 699 33.46 -18.61 29.13
CA ASN A 699 34.25 -17.40 29.36
C ASN A 699 33.87 -16.25 28.42
N ILE A 700 32.56 -16.03 28.27
CA ILE A 700 32.02 -14.99 27.40
C ILE A 700 32.31 -13.60 27.98
N GLN A 701 32.77 -12.69 27.12
CA GLN A 701 33.09 -11.30 27.47
C GLN A 701 32.16 -10.31 26.76
N THR A 702 31.66 -10.66 25.58
CA THR A 702 30.77 -9.82 24.78
C THR A 702 29.41 -10.49 24.55
N LEU A 703 28.32 -9.78 24.85
CA LEU A 703 26.96 -10.20 24.56
C LEU A 703 26.40 -9.42 23.37
N ILE A 704 26.11 -10.16 22.31
CA ILE A 704 25.49 -9.65 21.08
C ILE A 704 24.00 -9.91 21.17
N PHE A 705 23.20 -8.84 21.16
CA PHE A 705 21.75 -8.94 21.25
C PHE A 705 21.09 -8.71 19.89
N VAL A 706 20.29 -9.67 19.44
CA VAL A 706 19.39 -9.51 18.30
C VAL A 706 17.96 -9.35 18.84
N LEU A 707 17.59 -8.12 19.16
CA LEU A 707 16.39 -7.83 19.96
C LEU A 707 15.12 -7.77 19.11
N ASP A 708 14.03 -8.36 19.63
CA ASP A 708 12.69 -8.33 19.03
C ASP A 708 11.82 -7.20 19.64
N GLY A 709 11.18 -6.43 18.76
CA GLY A 709 10.18 -5.41 19.10
C GLY A 709 10.59 -4.45 20.23
N PRO A 710 9.79 -4.32 21.31
CA PRO A 710 9.99 -3.34 22.38
C PRO A 710 11.29 -3.56 23.17
N LEU A 711 11.92 -4.74 23.10
CA LEU A 711 13.20 -4.98 23.77
C LEU A 711 14.30 -4.07 23.24
N ARG A 712 14.22 -3.63 21.98
CA ARG A 712 15.17 -2.68 21.37
C ARG A 712 15.21 -1.34 22.11
N ASN A 713 14.15 -1.00 22.84
CA ASN A 713 13.99 0.30 23.46
C ASN A 713 14.58 0.44 24.87
N ILE A 714 15.27 -0.59 25.38
CA ILE A 714 15.90 -0.56 26.70
C ILE A 714 17.40 -0.82 26.60
N PRO A 715 18.23 -0.20 27.45
CA PRO A 715 19.66 -0.45 27.45
C PRO A 715 19.99 -1.75 28.18
N MET A 716 20.42 -2.79 27.45
CA MET A 716 20.76 -4.10 28.02
C MET A 716 21.89 -4.00 29.06
N ALA A 717 22.79 -3.04 28.90
CA ALA A 717 23.84 -2.71 29.86
C ALA A 717 23.33 -2.44 31.29
N ALA A 718 22.10 -1.91 31.44
CA ALA A 718 21.51 -1.54 32.72
C ALA A 718 20.67 -2.65 33.39
N LEU A 719 20.61 -3.86 32.81
CA LEU A 719 19.99 -5.00 33.49
C LEU A 719 20.76 -5.32 34.77
N TYR A 720 20.05 -5.67 35.84
CA TYR A 720 20.63 -5.80 37.18
C TYR A 720 20.47 -7.22 37.71
N ASP A 721 21.56 -7.91 38.08
CA ASP A 721 21.48 -9.31 38.51
C ASP A 721 21.05 -9.49 39.99
N GLY A 722 20.86 -8.39 40.70
CA GLY A 722 20.62 -8.34 42.16
C GLY A 722 21.83 -7.81 42.94
N LYS A 723 23.02 -7.80 42.35
CA LYS A 723 24.29 -7.33 42.92
C LYS A 723 24.93 -6.22 42.08
N GLN A 724 24.97 -6.39 40.77
CA GLN A 724 25.69 -5.54 39.83
C GLN A 724 24.94 -5.44 38.50
N TYR A 725 25.26 -4.40 37.72
CA TYR A 725 24.71 -4.22 36.38
C TYR A 725 25.41 -5.12 35.35
N LEU A 726 24.71 -5.49 34.28
CA LEU A 726 25.21 -6.38 33.24
C LEU A 726 26.51 -5.85 32.61
N VAL A 727 26.61 -4.53 32.43
CA VAL A 727 27.79 -3.84 31.87
C VAL A 727 29.07 -4.08 32.68
N GLU A 728 28.97 -4.41 33.97
CA GLU A 728 30.15 -4.65 34.80
C GLU A 728 30.87 -5.93 34.41
N ASN A 729 30.12 -6.92 33.90
CA ASN A 729 30.60 -8.24 33.48
C ASN A 729 30.81 -8.37 31.97
N TYR A 730 29.93 -7.78 31.16
CA TYR A 730 29.91 -8.01 29.72
C TYR A 730 29.90 -6.71 28.92
N ALA A 731 30.70 -6.67 27.85
CA ALA A 731 30.50 -5.70 26.78
C ALA A 731 29.19 -6.04 26.04
N THR A 732 28.45 -5.03 25.58
CA THR A 732 27.15 -5.26 24.92
C THR A 732 27.08 -4.57 23.57
N THR A 733 26.44 -5.23 22.61
CA THR A 733 26.17 -4.66 21.29
C THR A 733 24.81 -5.13 20.77
N LEU A 734 24.16 -4.30 19.96
CA LEU A 734 22.88 -4.59 19.33
C LEU A 734 23.08 -4.86 17.84
N LEU A 735 22.43 -5.89 17.32
CA LEU A 735 22.32 -6.12 15.88
C LEU A 735 20.86 -5.98 15.44
N LEU A 736 20.69 -5.49 14.22
CA LEU A 736 19.38 -5.39 13.55
C LEU A 736 18.95 -6.69 12.85
N GLY A 737 19.76 -7.73 13.00
CA GLY A 737 19.58 -9.03 12.39
C GLY A 737 20.79 -9.94 12.58
N LEU A 738 20.73 -11.12 11.96
CA LEU A 738 21.78 -12.13 11.92
C LEU A 738 22.89 -11.81 10.93
N ASN A 739 22.67 -10.83 10.05
CA ASN A 739 23.67 -10.34 9.14
C ASN A 739 24.26 -9.03 9.66
N VAL A 740 25.58 -8.96 9.72
CA VAL A 740 26.33 -7.76 10.10
C VAL A 740 27.31 -7.43 8.99
N ARG A 741 27.65 -6.14 8.83
CA ARG A 741 28.78 -5.77 7.97
C ARG A 741 30.06 -6.38 8.56
N ASP A 742 30.97 -6.82 7.68
CA ASP A 742 32.13 -7.58 8.13
C ASP A 742 32.87 -6.87 9.28
N PRO A 743 32.94 -7.44 10.50
CA PRO A 743 33.56 -6.75 11.61
C PRO A 743 35.07 -6.85 11.47
N ILE A 744 35.72 -5.69 11.43
CA ILE A 744 37.17 -5.53 11.33
C ILE A 744 37.61 -4.64 12.50
N PRO A 745 38.68 -5.01 13.22
CA PRO A 745 39.24 -4.19 14.28
C PRO A 745 39.62 -2.78 13.79
N LEU A 746 39.38 -1.78 14.62
CA LEU A 746 39.68 -0.38 14.30
C LEU A 746 41.19 -0.14 14.12
N ARG A 747 41.58 0.55 13.05
CA ARG A 747 42.99 0.87 12.75
C ARG A 747 43.45 2.11 13.51
N ARG A 748 43.79 1.92 14.78
CA ARG A 748 44.05 3.04 15.73
C ARG A 748 45.20 3.98 15.34
N ALA A 749 46.25 3.46 14.70
CA ALA A 749 47.40 4.27 14.28
C ALA A 749 47.09 5.26 13.15
N SER A 750 45.97 5.07 12.43
CA SER A 750 45.55 5.92 11.32
C SER A 750 44.15 6.50 11.50
N MET A 751 43.62 6.46 12.72
CA MET A 751 42.27 6.95 13.02
C MET A 751 42.17 8.44 12.73
N ASN A 752 41.27 8.79 11.81
CA ASN A 752 40.88 10.16 11.54
C ASN A 752 39.44 10.41 11.99
N VAL A 753 39.23 11.44 12.80
CA VAL A 753 37.92 11.81 13.34
C VAL A 753 37.42 13.08 12.67
N LEU A 754 36.19 13.07 12.18
CA LEU A 754 35.42 14.28 11.90
C LEU A 754 34.48 14.52 13.09
N ALA A 755 34.68 15.62 13.81
CA ALA A 755 33.88 15.96 14.97
C ALA A 755 33.09 17.24 14.69
N THR A 756 31.76 17.15 14.73
CA THR A 756 30.86 18.29 14.47
C THR A 756 29.97 18.59 15.66
N SER A 757 29.62 19.87 15.82
CA SER A 757 28.74 20.31 16.91
C SER A 757 27.79 21.42 16.47
N LEU A 758 26.64 21.48 17.15
CA LEU A 758 25.70 22.59 17.06
C LEU A 758 25.17 22.91 18.47
N THR A 759 25.64 24.00 19.08
CA THR A 759 25.16 24.38 20.42
C THR A 759 23.79 25.02 20.38
N GLU A 760 23.55 25.93 19.43
CA GLU A 760 22.29 26.66 19.29
C GLU A 760 21.49 26.14 18.09
N PRO A 761 20.28 25.60 18.30
CA PRO A 761 19.45 25.14 17.20
C PRO A 761 18.95 26.32 16.33
N PRO A 762 18.74 26.13 15.01
CA PRO A 762 18.25 27.19 14.13
C PRO A 762 16.86 27.68 14.54
N SER A 763 16.63 29.00 14.42
CA SER A 763 15.32 29.60 14.74
C SER A 763 14.20 29.07 13.84
N GLY A 764 13.05 28.76 14.42
CA GLY A 764 11.86 28.33 13.68
C GLY A 764 11.77 26.83 13.37
N ILE A 765 12.70 26.01 13.90
CA ILE A 765 12.72 24.56 13.71
C ILE A 765 12.57 23.83 15.05
N GLY A 766 11.33 23.54 15.45
CA GLY A 766 11.01 22.74 16.65
C GLY A 766 11.43 23.36 18.00
N ASP A 767 11.05 22.71 19.10
CA ASP A 767 11.41 23.12 20.47
C ASP A 767 12.62 22.31 20.96
N PHE A 768 13.82 22.73 20.53
CA PHE A 768 15.09 22.14 20.93
C PHE A 768 15.80 23.02 21.98
N ALA A 769 16.39 22.38 22.99
CA ALA A 769 17.18 23.06 24.01
C ALA A 769 18.57 23.43 23.48
N VAL A 770 19.24 24.40 24.11
CA VAL A 770 20.65 24.69 23.82
C VAL A 770 21.51 23.52 24.30
N LEU A 771 22.45 23.06 23.47
CA LEU A 771 23.41 22.00 23.79
C LEU A 771 24.72 22.61 24.32
N ALA A 772 24.73 23.06 25.57
CA ALA A 772 25.83 23.83 26.13
C ALA A 772 27.15 23.03 26.22
N ASN A 773 27.07 21.70 26.28
CA ASN A 773 28.23 20.83 26.44
C ASN A 773 28.74 20.24 25.10
N ALA A 774 28.09 20.51 23.96
CA ALA A 774 28.50 19.97 22.67
C ALA A 774 29.94 20.37 22.28
N ASN A 775 30.30 21.65 22.41
CA ASN A 775 31.67 22.10 22.13
C ASN A 775 32.70 21.58 23.15
N PRO A 776 32.46 21.68 24.48
CA PRO A 776 33.31 21.05 25.49
C PRO A 776 33.54 19.55 25.30
N GLU A 777 32.54 18.81 24.83
CA GLU A 777 32.64 17.39 24.49
C GLU A 777 33.65 17.16 23.36
N LEU A 778 33.56 17.95 22.28
CA LEU A 778 34.48 17.89 21.14
C LEU A 778 35.94 18.22 21.54
N ASP A 779 36.12 19.17 22.46
CA ASP A 779 37.46 19.55 22.92
C ASP A 779 38.19 18.39 23.60
N LYS A 780 37.45 17.47 24.24
CA LYS A 780 38.03 16.25 24.83
C LYS A 780 38.58 15.30 23.76
N ILE A 781 37.91 15.17 22.62
CA ILE A 781 38.40 14.34 21.50
C ILE A 781 39.77 14.85 21.03
N GLY A 782 39.92 16.16 20.84
CA GLY A 782 41.18 16.77 20.43
C GLY A 782 42.31 16.58 21.44
N SER A 783 41.99 16.56 22.74
CA SER A 783 42.99 16.43 23.81
C SER A 783 43.62 15.03 23.93
N ILE A 784 42.97 14.00 23.40
CA ILE A 784 43.42 12.60 23.47
C ILE A 784 44.53 12.29 22.46
N GLY A 785 44.78 13.20 21.51
CA GLY A 785 45.86 13.08 20.53
C GLY A 785 45.50 12.30 19.27
N VAL A 786 44.19 12.14 18.98
CA VAL A 786 43.71 11.57 17.72
C VAL A 786 43.57 12.68 16.67
N PRO A 787 44.07 12.51 15.43
CA PRO A 787 43.83 13.43 14.33
C PRO A 787 42.34 13.75 14.16
N THR A 788 41.96 15.01 14.44
CA THR A 788 40.56 15.43 14.46
C THR A 788 40.35 16.68 13.61
N THR A 789 39.34 16.63 12.73
CA THR A 789 38.83 17.78 11.99
C THR A 789 37.54 18.26 12.65
N PHE A 790 37.43 19.56 12.89
CA PHE A 790 36.30 20.14 13.61
C PHE A 790 35.42 21.01 12.70
N ILE A 791 34.11 20.84 12.78
CA ILE A 791 33.12 21.74 12.18
C ILE A 791 32.11 22.14 13.27
N ARG A 792 32.11 23.42 13.69
CA ARG A 792 31.34 23.86 14.86
C ARG A 792 30.30 24.91 14.52
N ASP A 793 29.14 24.80 15.17
CA ASP A 793 28.08 25.81 15.26
C ASP A 793 27.67 26.36 13.89
N GLN A 794 27.74 27.67 13.69
CA GLN A 794 27.40 28.35 12.44
C GLN A 794 28.14 27.83 11.20
N TYR A 795 29.29 27.15 11.38
CA TYR A 795 30.04 26.52 10.29
C TYR A 795 29.57 25.09 10.00
N PHE A 796 28.86 24.46 10.92
CA PHE A 796 28.25 23.15 10.71
C PHE A 796 26.99 23.28 9.86
N THR A 797 27.20 23.37 8.55
CA THR A 797 26.17 23.39 7.52
C THR A 797 26.15 22.08 6.75
N LYS A 798 25.04 21.77 6.08
CA LYS A 798 24.95 20.59 5.19
C LYS A 798 26.07 20.59 4.15
N THR A 799 26.29 21.72 3.48
CA THR A 799 27.31 21.85 2.44
C THR A 799 28.73 21.69 2.99
N ALA A 800 29.04 22.28 4.15
CA ALA A 800 30.37 22.14 4.74
C ALA A 800 30.66 20.68 5.15
N LEU A 801 29.65 19.97 5.66
CA LEU A 801 29.76 18.55 5.98
C LEU A 801 30.02 17.70 4.71
N GLU A 802 29.27 17.95 3.65
CA GLU A 802 29.42 17.28 2.34
C GLU A 802 30.83 17.49 1.77
N GLU A 803 31.28 18.74 1.67
CA GLU A 803 32.60 19.09 1.14
C GLU A 803 33.75 18.44 1.92
N GLU A 804 33.63 18.35 3.25
CA GLU A 804 34.67 17.74 4.07
C GLU A 804 34.74 16.21 3.89
N LEU A 805 33.58 15.55 3.83
CA LEU A 805 33.47 14.10 3.60
C LEU A 805 33.94 13.69 2.19
N GLU A 806 33.78 14.57 1.19
CA GLU A 806 34.31 14.35 -0.16
C GLU A 806 35.83 14.55 -0.23
N ARG A 807 36.34 15.55 0.48
CA ARG A 807 37.76 15.94 0.45
C ARG A 807 38.64 14.95 1.21
N SER A 808 38.18 14.47 2.35
CA SER A 808 38.97 13.74 3.35
C SER A 808 38.32 12.41 3.69
N SER A 809 39.12 11.38 4.01
CA SER A 809 38.60 10.11 4.51
C SER A 809 38.62 10.08 6.04
N PHE A 810 37.49 9.74 6.66
CA PHE A 810 37.34 9.62 8.10
C PHE A 810 36.94 8.21 8.51
N ASP A 811 37.55 7.72 9.59
CA ASP A 811 37.17 6.44 10.20
C ASP A 811 36.02 6.65 11.19
N ILE A 812 36.00 7.80 11.88
CA ILE A 812 34.97 8.14 12.87
C ILE A 812 34.32 9.46 12.50
N VAL A 813 32.99 9.48 12.51
CA VAL A 813 32.20 10.72 12.43
C VAL A 813 31.44 10.87 13.74
N HIS A 814 31.69 11.97 14.45
CA HIS A 814 31.07 12.28 15.74
C HIS A 814 30.20 13.54 15.59
N LEU A 815 28.90 13.40 15.80
CA LEU A 815 27.90 14.46 15.64
C LEU A 815 27.29 14.82 17.00
N ALA A 816 27.72 15.95 17.56
CA ALA A 816 27.17 16.55 18.79
C ALA A 816 26.11 17.60 18.42
N THR A 817 24.98 17.14 17.90
CA THR A 817 23.84 17.98 17.48
C THR A 817 22.52 17.28 17.81
N HIS A 818 21.42 18.03 17.79
CA HIS A 818 20.08 17.45 17.88
C HIS A 818 19.79 16.56 16.68
N GLY A 819 19.35 15.35 16.97
CA GLY A 819 18.74 14.46 15.99
C GLY A 819 17.37 13.99 16.47
N GLN A 820 16.42 13.88 15.55
CA GLN A 820 15.14 13.22 15.75
C GLN A 820 15.14 11.94 14.93
N PHE A 821 14.91 10.80 15.59
CA PHE A 821 14.88 9.48 14.95
C PHE A 821 13.52 8.84 15.21
N GLY A 822 12.62 8.98 14.23
CA GLY A 822 11.25 8.46 14.27
C GLY A 822 11.13 7.06 13.67
N ASP A 823 9.90 6.56 13.53
CA ASP A 823 9.60 5.32 12.80
C ASP A 823 9.21 5.55 11.33
N ASN A 824 9.21 6.82 10.91
CA ASN A 824 9.10 7.29 9.54
C ASN A 824 10.43 7.97 9.12
N PRO A 825 10.98 7.65 7.94
CA PRO A 825 12.13 8.37 7.36
C PRO A 825 11.95 9.89 7.29
N GLU A 826 10.74 10.37 7.00
CA GLU A 826 10.46 11.80 6.86
C GLU A 826 10.55 12.56 8.19
N GLU A 827 10.39 11.84 9.31
CA GLU A 827 10.56 12.37 10.66
C GLU A 827 11.99 12.17 11.18
N THR A 828 12.85 11.51 10.41
CA THR A 828 14.23 11.21 10.80
C THR A 828 15.20 12.22 10.19
N TYR A 829 15.83 13.03 11.04
CA TYR A 829 16.75 14.09 10.61
C TYR A 829 17.76 14.46 11.70
N ILE A 830 18.87 15.07 11.29
CA ILE A 830 19.80 15.79 12.19
C ILE A 830 19.72 17.30 11.93
N LEU A 831 20.06 18.12 12.91
CA LEU A 831 20.12 19.57 12.75
C LEU A 831 21.54 20.04 12.41
N ALA A 832 21.61 20.94 11.44
CA ALA A 832 22.77 21.75 11.10
C ALA A 832 22.37 23.25 11.21
N ALA A 833 23.34 24.15 11.16
CA ALA A 833 23.10 25.59 11.27
C ALA A 833 22.19 26.16 10.16
N ASP A 834 22.18 25.53 8.98
CA ASP A 834 21.37 25.88 7.82
C ASP A 834 20.02 25.14 7.75
N GLY A 835 19.70 24.26 8.71
CA GLY A 835 18.39 23.63 8.85
C GLY A 835 18.43 22.13 9.17
N LYS A 836 17.36 21.42 8.78
CA LYS A 836 17.28 19.96 8.92
C LYS A 836 18.06 19.29 7.79
N ILE A 837 18.79 18.22 8.12
CA ILE A 837 19.33 17.25 7.16
C ILE A 837 18.50 15.97 7.30
N PRO A 838 17.51 15.73 6.40
CA PRO A 838 16.69 14.52 6.41
C PRO A 838 17.51 13.26 6.12
N LEU A 839 16.99 12.10 6.52
CA LEU A 839 17.68 10.80 6.36
C LEU A 839 18.12 10.48 4.92
N ASP A 840 17.31 10.81 3.91
CA ASP A 840 17.64 10.52 2.51
C ASP A 840 18.80 11.39 2.01
N GLU A 841 18.89 12.64 2.46
CA GLU A 841 20.00 13.54 2.18
C GLU A 841 21.25 13.12 2.97
N PHE A 842 21.08 12.81 4.26
CA PHE A 842 22.14 12.31 5.11
C PHE A 842 22.79 11.05 4.50
N SER A 843 21.98 10.12 3.96
CA SER A 843 22.50 8.93 3.29
C SER A 843 23.36 9.24 2.06
N LYS A 844 23.06 10.32 1.32
CA LYS A 844 23.82 10.73 0.14
C LYS A 844 25.19 11.30 0.53
N LEU A 845 25.29 11.97 1.68
CA LEU A 845 26.55 12.55 2.18
C LEU A 845 27.68 11.51 2.34
N PHE A 846 27.32 10.26 2.61
CA PHE A 846 28.30 9.19 2.86
C PHE A 846 28.41 8.16 1.74
N ARG A 847 27.56 8.25 0.70
CA ARG A 847 27.60 7.38 -0.48
C ARG A 847 28.45 8.03 -1.57
N SER A 848 29.77 7.77 -1.58
CA SER A 848 30.62 8.23 -2.69
C SER A 848 30.25 7.50 -3.99
N GLN A 849 30.10 8.23 -5.10
CA GLN A 849 29.89 7.64 -6.44
C GLN A 849 31.11 6.86 -6.97
N ASP A 850 32.28 6.97 -6.32
CA ASP A 850 33.50 6.26 -6.70
C ASP A 850 33.63 4.93 -5.96
N SER A 851 33.32 3.83 -6.65
CA SER A 851 33.49 2.44 -6.19
C SER A 851 34.95 2.03 -5.90
N ALA A 852 35.91 2.95 -6.02
CA ALA A 852 37.34 2.70 -5.87
C ALA A 852 37.91 3.08 -4.48
N LYS A 853 37.17 3.80 -3.63
CA LYS A 853 37.58 4.17 -2.27
C LYS A 853 36.83 3.30 -1.24
N ASP A 854 37.25 2.05 -1.08
CA ASP A 854 36.71 1.09 -0.10
C ASP A 854 37.13 1.39 1.36
N ARG A 855 37.03 2.66 1.78
CA ARG A 855 37.19 3.09 3.18
C ARG A 855 35.93 3.80 3.64
N GLY A 856 34.90 3.01 3.93
CA GLY A 856 33.68 3.48 4.58
C GLY A 856 33.92 3.84 6.04
N ILE A 857 32.98 4.57 6.63
CA ILE A 857 33.03 4.97 8.05
C ILE A 857 33.08 3.72 8.93
N GLU A 858 33.99 3.72 9.90
CA GLU A 858 34.18 2.62 10.83
C GLU A 858 33.31 2.78 12.09
N LEU A 859 33.01 4.02 12.51
CA LEU A 859 32.10 4.31 13.63
C LEU A 859 31.39 5.67 13.46
N LEU A 860 30.07 5.69 13.59
CA LEU A 860 29.26 6.92 13.68
C LEU A 860 28.83 7.15 15.14
N ILE A 861 29.08 8.33 15.70
CA ILE A 861 28.68 8.67 17.09
C ILE A 861 27.66 9.80 17.05
N LEU A 862 26.53 9.64 17.73
CA LEU A 862 25.44 10.60 17.78
C LEU A 862 25.14 10.97 19.26
N SER A 863 25.73 12.06 19.74
CA SER A 863 25.78 12.36 21.19
C SER A 863 24.53 13.03 21.77
N ALA A 864 23.82 13.88 21.02
CA ALA A 864 22.68 14.66 21.52
C ALA A 864 21.34 14.27 20.88
N CYS A 865 21.05 12.96 20.82
CA CYS A 865 19.85 12.45 20.17
C CYS A 865 18.60 12.53 21.04
N ARG A 866 17.51 13.05 20.49
CA ARG A 866 16.15 12.66 20.90
C ARG A 866 15.71 11.48 20.03
N THR A 867 15.96 10.27 20.49
CA THR A 867 15.26 9.11 19.93
C THR A 867 13.79 9.23 20.28
N ALA A 868 12.89 9.09 19.30
CA ALA A 868 11.46 9.30 19.52
C ALA A 868 10.94 8.49 20.72
N THR A 869 10.58 9.17 21.80
CA THR A 869 10.03 8.57 23.00
C THR A 869 8.67 7.96 22.68
N GLY A 870 8.52 6.64 22.88
CA GLY A 870 7.23 5.95 22.83
C GLY A 870 7.00 4.99 21.66
N ASN A 871 7.91 4.87 20.70
CA ASN A 871 7.74 3.97 19.54
C ASN A 871 8.79 2.84 19.52
N ASN A 872 8.35 1.59 19.29
CA ASN A 872 9.18 0.37 19.22
C ASN A 872 10.23 0.36 18.09
N ARG A 873 10.28 1.41 17.25
CA ARG A 873 11.19 1.50 16.10
C ARG A 873 12.21 2.64 16.16
N ALA A 874 12.28 3.41 17.24
CA ALA A 874 13.24 4.51 17.35
C ALA A 874 14.71 4.04 17.19
N VAL A 875 15.02 2.83 17.66
CA VAL A 875 16.35 2.20 17.47
C VAL A 875 16.61 1.79 16.02
N LEU A 876 15.57 1.52 15.20
CA LEU A 876 15.73 1.35 13.76
C LEU A 876 16.17 2.64 13.07
N GLY A 877 15.76 3.81 13.59
CA GLY A 877 16.22 5.11 13.10
C GLY A 877 17.72 5.32 13.32
N ILE A 878 18.25 5.04 14.52
CA ILE A 878 19.69 5.11 14.82
C ILE A 878 20.48 4.12 13.94
N ALA A 879 20.11 2.86 14.03
CA ALA A 879 20.81 1.77 13.37
C ALA A 879 20.71 1.87 11.84
N GLY A 880 19.60 2.43 11.38
CA GLY A 880 19.37 2.82 10.02
C GLY A 880 20.25 3.91 9.49
N THR A 881 20.40 4.96 10.29
CA THR A 881 21.32 6.06 10.00
C THR A 881 22.75 5.54 9.85
N ALA A 882 23.16 4.58 10.69
CA ALA A 882 24.44 3.90 10.56
C ALA A 882 24.57 3.10 9.25
N ILE A 883 23.56 2.28 8.92
CA ILE A 883 23.52 1.49 7.67
C ILE A 883 23.58 2.41 6.44
N GLN A 884 22.78 3.47 6.44
CA GLN A 884 22.68 4.42 5.34
C GLN A 884 23.93 5.27 5.16
N ALA A 885 24.60 5.62 6.27
CA ALA A 885 25.91 6.25 6.25
C ALA A 885 27.03 5.30 5.80
N GLY A 886 26.73 4.02 5.56
CA GLY A 886 27.74 3.02 5.28
C GLY A 886 28.73 2.86 6.44
N ALA A 887 28.31 3.12 7.68
CA ALA A 887 29.11 2.87 8.86
C ALA A 887 29.10 1.37 9.22
N ARG A 888 30.19 0.83 9.76
CA ARG A 888 30.18 -0.54 10.33
C ARG A 888 29.38 -0.63 11.62
N SER A 889 29.43 0.42 12.43
CA SER A 889 28.65 0.55 13.65
C SER A 889 28.34 2.00 13.98
N ALA A 890 27.37 2.19 14.87
CA ALA A 890 27.06 3.47 15.47
C ALA A 890 26.87 3.38 16.98
N ILE A 891 27.22 4.46 17.67
CA ILE A 891 26.85 4.71 19.06
C ILE A 891 25.87 5.86 19.08
N ALA A 892 24.75 5.69 19.78
CA ALA A 892 23.80 6.76 20.01
C ALA A 892 23.15 6.63 21.38
N SER A 893 22.62 7.74 21.89
CA SER A 893 21.86 7.77 23.12
C SER A 893 20.38 7.43 22.89
N LEU A 894 19.80 6.61 23.78
CA LEU A 894 18.36 6.28 23.81
C LEU A 894 17.47 7.42 24.35
N TRP A 895 18.08 8.44 24.96
CA TRP A 895 17.44 9.69 25.36
C TRP A 895 18.46 10.82 25.35
N SER A 896 17.97 12.06 25.34
CA SER A 896 18.82 13.24 25.28
C SER A 896 19.62 13.39 26.58
N LEU A 897 20.92 13.55 26.45
CA LEU A 897 21.84 13.96 27.52
C LEU A 897 22.61 15.17 27.02
N ASP A 898 22.41 16.33 27.66
CA ASP A 898 23.28 17.50 27.51
C ASP A 898 23.62 18.02 28.91
N ASP A 899 24.52 17.30 29.55
CA ASP A 899 25.03 17.64 30.86
C ASP A 899 26.53 17.30 30.93
N GLN A 900 27.15 17.50 32.09
CA GLN A 900 28.57 17.19 32.29
C GLN A 900 28.92 15.72 32.03
N SER A 901 27.93 14.82 32.03
CA SER A 901 28.14 13.40 31.79
C SER A 901 28.50 13.11 30.33
N SER A 902 28.04 13.89 29.34
CA SER A 902 28.42 13.67 27.94
C SER A 902 29.90 13.94 27.71
N ILE A 903 30.45 14.98 28.35
CA ILE A 903 31.87 15.33 28.32
C ILE A 903 32.70 14.18 28.94
N ALA A 904 32.30 13.73 30.14
CA ALA A 904 32.99 12.66 30.84
C ALA A 904 32.92 11.33 30.07
N PHE A 905 31.77 11.00 29.49
CA PHE A 905 31.59 9.84 28.65
C PHE A 905 32.52 9.87 27.43
N THR A 906 32.50 10.97 26.67
CA THR A 906 33.32 11.12 25.46
C THR A 906 34.81 11.06 25.76
N GLU A 907 35.25 11.67 26.86
CA GLU A 907 36.63 11.54 27.34
C GLU A 907 37.00 10.07 27.62
N GLN A 908 36.21 9.37 28.44
CA GLN A 908 36.47 7.97 28.77
C GLN A 908 36.39 7.05 27.54
N PHE A 909 35.42 7.27 26.66
CA PHE A 909 35.20 6.46 25.48
C PHE A 909 36.38 6.55 24.51
N TYR A 910 36.81 7.75 24.12
CA TYR A 910 37.92 7.90 23.18
C TYR A 910 39.27 7.48 23.80
N GLN A 911 39.46 7.66 25.11
CA GLN A 911 40.65 7.15 25.81
C GLN A 911 40.74 5.62 25.71
N ASN A 912 39.63 4.92 25.92
CA ASN A 912 39.59 3.45 25.80
C ASN A 912 39.62 2.98 24.34
N LEU A 913 38.93 3.67 23.43
CA LEU A 913 38.92 3.34 22.00
C LEU A 913 40.32 3.42 21.37
N GLY A 914 41.17 4.33 21.87
CA GLY A 914 42.56 4.48 21.46
C GLY A 914 43.51 3.38 21.94
N GLN A 915 43.12 2.55 22.92
CA GLN A 915 43.99 1.48 23.45
C GLN A 915 44.10 0.29 22.50
N PRO A 916 45.30 -0.29 22.31
CA PRO A 916 45.46 -1.49 21.49
C PRO A 916 44.59 -2.64 22.03
N GLU A 917 44.11 -3.50 21.13
CA GLU A 917 43.29 -4.69 21.44
C GLU A 917 41.89 -4.46 22.04
N VAL A 918 41.50 -3.23 22.41
CA VAL A 918 40.15 -2.90 22.94
C VAL A 918 39.09 -2.71 21.85
N SER A 919 38.20 -3.66 21.66
CA SER A 919 37.09 -3.58 20.68
C SER A 919 36.18 -2.38 20.93
N ARG A 920 35.34 -2.02 19.94
CA ARG A 920 34.37 -0.92 20.10
C ARG A 920 33.39 -1.18 21.25
N ALA A 921 32.95 -2.43 21.41
CA ALA A 921 32.04 -2.82 22.49
C ALA A 921 32.72 -2.73 23.86
N GLU A 922 33.98 -3.15 23.97
CA GLU A 922 34.75 -3.01 25.22
C GLU A 922 35.03 -1.53 25.53
N ALA A 923 35.36 -0.70 24.54
CA ALA A 923 35.57 0.73 24.75
C ALA A 923 34.32 1.41 25.33
N LEU A 924 33.13 1.07 24.81
CA LEU A 924 31.85 1.52 25.36
C LEU A 924 31.66 1.01 26.80
N GLN A 925 31.89 -0.28 27.04
CA GLN A 925 31.76 -0.89 28.36
C GLN A 925 32.66 -0.21 29.40
N GLN A 926 33.93 0.04 29.07
CA GLN A 926 34.89 0.68 29.98
C GLN A 926 34.47 2.13 30.29
N ALA A 927 33.98 2.87 29.29
CA ALA A 927 33.43 4.21 29.53
C ALA A 927 32.24 4.15 30.49
N GLN A 928 31.29 3.24 30.26
CA GLN A 928 30.12 3.07 31.15
C GLN A 928 30.52 2.65 32.57
N LYS A 929 31.51 1.77 32.72
CA LYS A 929 32.04 1.35 34.03
C LYS A 929 32.76 2.50 34.75
N ALA A 930 33.53 3.31 34.03
CA ALA A 930 34.18 4.49 34.60
C ALA A 930 33.15 5.48 35.13
N MET A 931 32.07 5.74 34.38
CA MET A 931 30.97 6.59 34.83
C MET A 931 30.22 6.01 36.04
N LEU A 932 29.97 4.70 36.05
CA LEU A 932 29.36 4.00 37.17
C LEU A 932 30.19 4.09 38.46
N GLN A 933 31.52 4.20 38.35
CA GLN A 933 32.42 4.34 39.50
C GLN A 933 32.52 5.79 39.99
N ASP A 934 32.18 6.78 39.16
CA ASP A 934 32.19 8.19 39.52
C ASP A 934 30.94 8.56 40.36
N PRO A 935 31.10 9.05 41.61
CA PRO A 935 29.96 9.47 42.44
C PRO A 935 29.03 10.50 41.80
N GLN A 936 29.50 11.29 40.83
CA GLN A 936 28.67 12.26 40.10
C GLN A 936 27.77 11.59 39.05
N PHE A 937 28.21 10.47 38.48
CA PHE A 937 27.56 9.81 37.34
C PHE A 937 27.12 8.37 37.61
N GLN A 938 27.12 7.94 38.87
CA GLN A 938 26.70 6.60 39.31
C GLN A 938 25.31 6.17 38.82
N SER A 939 24.37 7.12 38.65
CA SER A 939 23.02 6.81 38.18
C SER A 939 23.02 6.31 36.74
N PRO A 940 22.29 5.22 36.41
CA PRO A 940 22.12 4.73 35.03
C PRO A 940 21.63 5.79 34.04
N LEU A 941 20.98 6.85 34.51
CA LEU A 941 20.57 8.00 33.70
C LEU A 941 21.70 8.49 32.78
N PHE A 942 22.94 8.52 33.28
CA PHE A 942 24.08 9.16 32.62
C PHE A 942 24.87 8.23 31.69
N TRP A 943 24.93 6.93 31.95
CA TRP A 943 25.78 6.00 31.20
C TRP A 943 25.00 4.92 30.42
N ALA A 944 23.82 4.54 30.89
CA ALA A 944 23.01 3.51 30.24
C ALA A 944 22.47 3.86 28.85
N PRO A 945 22.14 5.12 28.50
CA PRO A 945 21.50 5.40 27.20
C PRO A 945 22.42 5.15 26.00
N TYR A 946 23.75 5.18 26.16
CA TYR A 946 24.67 4.91 25.08
C TYR A 946 24.63 3.44 24.68
N VAL A 947 24.14 3.17 23.46
CA VAL A 947 24.06 1.83 22.89
C VAL A 947 24.90 1.74 21.62
N LEU A 948 25.68 0.66 21.51
CA LEU A 948 26.40 0.31 20.28
C LEU A 948 25.51 -0.55 19.39
N VAL A 949 25.38 -0.16 18.12
CA VAL A 949 24.63 -0.91 17.11
C VAL A 949 25.54 -1.26 15.92
N GLY A 950 25.57 -2.53 15.53
CA GLY A 950 26.37 -3.03 14.40
C GLY A 950 27.65 -3.76 14.82
N SER A 951 28.68 -3.70 13.97
CA SER A 951 29.96 -4.38 14.20
C SER A 951 30.61 -3.96 15.53
N TRP A 952 31.05 -4.94 16.32
CA TRP A 952 31.52 -4.72 17.69
C TRP A 952 33.04 -4.79 17.89
N LEU A 953 33.76 -5.44 16.97
CA LEU A 953 35.22 -5.63 17.04
C LEU A 953 36.04 -4.35 16.93
#